data_AF-A0A1Q8BKW7-F1
#
_entry.id   AF-A0A1Q8BKW7-F1
#
_cell.length_a   1.000
_cell.length_b   1.000
_cell.length_c   1.000
_cell.angle_alpha   90.00
_cell.angle_beta   90.00
_cell.angle_gamma   90.00
#
_symmetry.space_group_name_H-M   'P 1'
#
loop_
_entity.id
_entity.type
_entity.pdbx_description
1 polymer ?
#
loop_
_entity_poly.entity_id
_entity_poly.type
_entity_poly.pdbx_seq_one_letter_code
_entity_poly.pdbx_strand_id
1 'polypeptide(L)'
;NPGWYTAYTPYQAEIAQGRLEALLNFQQMIIDLTALDIANASMLDEATAAAEAVALCHAVAPNRKTFFVADNCHPQTIAVVQTRAKPLGIEIKIADYSRFKFDQTVFGALVQYPATDGAIYDYAGFVRQAHDAGALVVVAADILALTLLKPPGEFGADVAVGNTQRFGVPLGFGGPHAAYFATRDQYKRYMPGRLVGVSHDAEGRPAYRLALQTREQHIRRDKATSNICTAQVLLAVIASMYAVYHGPKGLRAIAERVHRLTSQLADGLRALGCKLTHENFFDTVRVEVESGAVILEHAAKADCNLRALSPRAVGISFDETTTPRDVELLMSIFRGTTVRDFADHNLGEPPIRIPQSAIRNSKFLTHPIFNTHDTETEMLRYLKKLESRDLSLTTSMIPLGSCTMKLNATAEMFPISWPEISKLHPFAPTEQTAGYKEICEQLEDWLAVCLIPTSAHGTNPASAVMAGFRVVSVACLKDGDIDLADLRAKADQHARDLAALMVTYPSTHGVFEPTIREICDIVHAHGGQVYMDGANMNAQVGLCRPGDYGADVCHLNLHKTFCIPHGGGGPGMGPIGVAKHLVPFLPSAANIDHRISNIEDRVGPVAAAPYGSASILTITWMYIRMMGPEGLKRASEVAILNANYIAKRLEPYFPVLFKGKHGLVAHECIVDLRQWKTAGIEVEDVAKRLMDYGFHAPTVSFPVAGTMMIEPTESEPKHELDRFCDAMISIHAEMEAIAS
;
A
#
# COMPACT_ATOMS: atom_id res chain seq x y z
N ASN A 1 -13.71 13.71 1.58
CA ASN A 1 -14.43 14.35 0.46
C ASN A 1 -14.44 13.37 -0.70
N PRO A 2 -15.60 12.95 -1.24
CA PRO A 2 -15.67 12.00 -2.36
C PRO A 2 -14.93 12.47 -3.63
N GLY A 3 -14.83 13.78 -3.88
CA GLY A 3 -14.03 14.33 -4.99
C GLY A 3 -12.53 13.97 -4.93
N TRP A 4 -12.04 13.58 -3.74
CA TRP A 4 -10.67 13.12 -3.53
C TRP A 4 -10.52 11.60 -3.41
N TYR A 5 -11.55 10.88 -2.95
CA TYR A 5 -11.43 9.43 -2.66
C TYR A 5 -12.08 8.50 -3.69
N THR A 6 -12.99 8.98 -4.55
CA THR A 6 -13.71 8.10 -5.50
C THR A 6 -12.98 7.87 -6.82
N ALA A 7 -12.06 8.75 -7.23
CA ALA A 7 -11.22 8.52 -8.39
C ALA A 7 -10.17 7.42 -8.10
N TYR A 8 -9.64 6.76 -9.13
CA TYR A 8 -8.56 5.77 -9.00
C TYR A 8 -7.22 6.29 -9.57
N THR A 9 -6.25 5.39 -9.74
CA THR A 9 -4.90 5.66 -10.28
C THR A 9 -4.95 6.63 -11.47
N PRO A 10 -4.08 7.67 -11.51
CA PRO A 10 -4.11 8.71 -12.54
C PRO A 10 -3.54 8.22 -13.88
N TYR A 11 -4.24 7.27 -14.52
CA TYR A 11 -3.93 6.76 -15.86
C TYR A 11 -4.20 7.83 -16.93
N GLN A 12 -5.34 8.51 -16.82
CA GLN A 12 -5.67 9.68 -17.64
C GLN A 12 -5.21 10.95 -16.92
N ALA A 13 -3.96 11.34 -17.19
CA ALA A 13 -3.27 12.38 -16.43
C ALA A 13 -3.92 13.77 -16.57
N GLU A 14 -4.50 14.06 -17.73
CA GLU A 14 -5.10 15.35 -18.11
C GLU A 14 -6.28 15.72 -17.20
N ILE A 15 -7.07 14.70 -16.79
CA ILE A 15 -8.19 14.78 -15.85
C ILE A 15 -7.82 14.26 -14.45
N ALA A 16 -6.53 14.39 -14.09
CA ALA A 16 -5.96 13.95 -12.82
C ALA A 16 -4.81 14.85 -12.31
N GLN A 17 -4.69 16.07 -12.83
CA GLN A 17 -3.57 16.98 -12.49
C GLN A 17 -3.56 17.40 -11.01
N GLY A 18 -4.71 17.36 -10.32
CA GLY A 18 -4.83 17.64 -8.90
C GLY A 18 -4.13 16.61 -8.03
N ARG A 19 -4.50 15.33 -8.12
CA ARG A 19 -3.84 14.26 -7.35
C ARG A 19 -2.41 14.00 -7.80
N LEU A 20 -2.07 14.28 -9.06
CA LEU A 20 -0.68 14.25 -9.52
C LEU A 20 0.18 15.38 -8.91
N GLU A 21 -0.33 16.62 -8.79
CA GLU A 21 0.37 17.72 -8.10
C GLU A 21 0.57 17.37 -6.60
N ALA A 22 -0.45 16.82 -5.94
CA ALA A 22 -0.35 16.40 -4.54
C ALA A 22 0.65 15.24 -4.32
N LEU A 23 0.73 14.27 -5.23
CA LEU A 23 1.75 13.22 -5.18
C LEU A 23 3.16 13.74 -5.52
N LEU A 24 3.29 14.77 -6.35
CA LEU A 24 4.57 15.44 -6.57
C LEU A 24 5.02 16.21 -5.32
N ASN A 25 4.09 16.85 -4.60
CA ASN A 25 4.36 17.44 -3.28
C ASN A 25 4.82 16.39 -2.27
N PHE A 26 4.20 15.20 -2.23
CA PHE A 26 4.65 14.07 -1.40
C PHE A 26 6.08 13.67 -1.76
N GLN A 27 6.39 13.49 -3.05
CA GLN A 27 7.74 13.14 -3.49
C GLN A 27 8.77 14.21 -3.11
N GLN A 28 8.48 15.50 -3.31
CA GLN A 28 9.39 16.59 -2.93
C GLN A 28 9.57 16.66 -1.41
N MET A 29 8.51 16.44 -0.63
CA MET A 29 8.58 16.37 0.84
C MET A 29 9.53 15.28 1.31
N ILE A 30 9.46 14.08 0.72
CA ILE A 30 10.36 12.97 1.05
C ILE A 30 11.79 13.23 0.57
N ILE A 31 11.98 13.77 -0.63
CA ILE A 31 13.30 14.19 -1.16
C ILE A 31 13.97 15.18 -0.21
N ASP A 32 13.28 16.26 0.16
CA ASP A 32 13.80 17.31 1.04
C ASP A 32 14.07 16.77 2.46
N LEU A 33 13.18 15.93 3.01
CA LEU A 33 13.36 15.40 4.36
C LEU A 33 14.43 14.31 4.45
N THR A 34 14.58 13.43 3.44
CA THR A 34 15.58 12.35 3.43
C THR A 34 16.94 12.75 2.85
N ALA A 35 17.02 13.87 2.14
CA ALA A 35 18.18 14.32 1.35
C ALA A 35 18.62 13.30 0.27
N LEU A 36 17.68 12.51 -0.26
CA LEU A 36 17.88 11.58 -1.36
C LEU A 36 17.25 12.09 -2.65
N ASP A 37 17.85 11.71 -3.77
CA ASP A 37 17.69 12.38 -5.06
C ASP A 37 16.30 12.17 -5.70
N ILE A 38 15.62 11.06 -5.39
CA ILE A 38 14.31 10.71 -5.95
C ILE A 38 13.46 9.88 -4.97
N ALA A 39 12.15 10.16 -4.90
CA ALA A 39 11.18 9.43 -4.09
C ALA A 39 9.98 8.94 -4.93
N ASN A 40 9.30 7.89 -4.46
CA ASN A 40 8.15 7.29 -5.15
C ASN A 40 6.78 7.83 -4.67
N ALA A 41 5.71 7.47 -5.39
CA ALA A 41 4.33 7.83 -5.08
C ALA A 41 3.66 6.82 -4.09
N SER A 42 4.32 6.60 -2.95
CA SER A 42 3.96 5.71 -1.83
C SER A 42 4.18 4.20 -1.99
N MET A 43 4.37 3.54 -0.85
CA MET A 43 4.39 2.10 -0.59
C MET A 43 3.33 1.72 0.45
N LEU A 44 3.08 0.42 0.64
CA LEU A 44 1.98 -0.10 1.47
C LEU A 44 2.14 0.16 2.97
N ASP A 45 3.31 -0.16 3.53
CA ASP A 45 3.72 0.11 4.91
C ASP A 45 5.26 0.11 5.02
N GLU A 46 5.82 0.46 6.17
CA GLU A 46 7.29 0.54 6.35
C GLU A 46 7.98 -0.81 6.17
N ALA A 47 7.37 -1.89 6.67
CA ALA A 47 7.98 -3.22 6.68
C ALA A 47 8.09 -3.80 5.26
N THR A 48 7.06 -3.57 4.44
CA THR A 48 7.08 -3.88 3.01
C THR A 48 8.00 -2.94 2.23
N ALA A 49 8.05 -1.63 2.53
CA ALA A 49 8.99 -0.71 1.91
C ALA A 49 10.46 -1.10 2.18
N ALA A 50 10.78 -1.54 3.40
CA ALA A 50 12.09 -2.07 3.76
C ALA A 50 12.42 -3.37 3.01
N ALA A 51 11.47 -4.30 2.89
CA ALA A 51 11.67 -5.53 2.13
C ALA A 51 11.85 -5.29 0.62
N GLU A 52 11.18 -4.28 0.07
CA GLU A 52 11.37 -3.80 -1.31
C GLU A 52 12.72 -3.09 -1.51
N ALA A 53 13.27 -2.49 -0.45
CA ALA A 53 14.63 -1.95 -0.47
C ALA A 53 15.67 -3.09 -0.50
N VAL A 54 15.45 -4.21 0.20
CA VAL A 54 16.26 -5.43 0.06
C VAL A 54 16.19 -5.96 -1.38
N ALA A 55 14.99 -5.99 -1.99
CA ALA A 55 14.82 -6.41 -3.38
C ALA A 55 15.57 -5.49 -4.37
N LEU A 56 15.55 -4.17 -4.15
CA LEU A 56 16.33 -3.21 -4.95
C LEU A 56 17.84 -3.47 -4.80
N CYS A 57 18.34 -3.65 -3.58
CA CYS A 57 19.76 -3.90 -3.34
C CYS A 57 20.22 -5.23 -3.97
N HIS A 58 19.37 -6.27 -3.92
CA HIS A 58 19.63 -7.55 -4.57
C HIS A 58 19.60 -7.41 -6.11
N ALA A 59 18.68 -6.62 -6.68
CA ALA A 59 18.65 -6.35 -8.11
C ALA A 59 19.88 -5.60 -8.64
N VAL A 60 20.53 -4.79 -7.78
CA VAL A 60 21.81 -4.11 -8.09
C VAL A 60 23.01 -5.07 -7.99
N ALA A 61 22.98 -6.05 -7.07
CA ALA A 61 24.09 -6.99 -6.84
C ALA A 61 23.64 -8.49 -6.81
N PRO A 62 23.04 -9.02 -7.89
CA PRO A 62 22.28 -10.29 -7.87
C PRO A 62 23.10 -11.58 -7.69
N ASN A 63 24.44 -11.48 -7.62
CA ASN A 63 25.32 -12.62 -7.35
C ASN A 63 25.62 -12.82 -5.86
N ARG A 64 25.18 -11.89 -5.01
CA ARG A 64 25.41 -11.86 -3.56
C ARG A 64 24.11 -12.23 -2.84
N LYS A 65 24.19 -13.07 -1.80
CA LYS A 65 22.99 -13.61 -1.12
C LYS A 65 22.80 -13.14 0.32
N THR A 66 23.79 -12.53 0.93
CA THR A 66 23.71 -12.09 2.33
C THR A 66 23.22 -10.64 2.40
N PHE A 67 22.26 -10.36 3.28
CA PHE A 67 21.84 -9.01 3.64
C PHE A 67 21.85 -8.84 5.16
N PHE A 68 22.39 -7.73 5.64
CA PHE A 68 22.45 -7.41 7.06
C PHE A 68 21.18 -6.66 7.49
N VAL A 69 20.66 -6.97 8.69
CA VAL A 69 19.60 -6.19 9.34
C VAL A 69 20.03 -5.89 10.77
N ALA A 70 19.93 -4.64 11.21
CA ALA A 70 20.22 -4.31 12.60
C ALA A 70 19.19 -4.95 13.54
N ASP A 71 19.66 -5.53 14.65
CA ASP A 71 18.82 -6.09 15.72
C ASP A 71 17.93 -5.04 16.42
N ASN A 72 18.23 -3.76 16.21
CA ASN A 72 17.50 -2.59 16.72
C ASN A 72 16.50 -1.97 15.72
N CYS A 73 16.24 -2.61 14.57
CA CYS A 73 15.10 -2.29 13.71
C CYS A 73 13.76 -2.68 14.39
N HIS A 74 12.64 -2.15 13.90
CA HIS A 74 11.32 -2.55 14.42
C HIS A 74 11.07 -4.06 14.19
N PRO A 75 10.59 -4.84 15.18
CA PRO A 75 10.44 -6.29 15.05
C PRO A 75 9.60 -6.75 13.85
N GLN A 76 8.49 -6.05 13.57
CA GLN A 76 7.65 -6.30 12.40
C GLN A 76 8.40 -6.04 11.07
N THR A 77 9.26 -5.02 11.02
CA THR A 77 10.10 -4.70 9.85
C THR A 77 11.12 -5.81 9.61
N ILE A 78 11.78 -6.30 10.66
CA ILE A 78 12.69 -7.44 10.59
C ILE A 78 11.96 -8.69 10.08
N ALA A 79 10.79 -9.01 10.65
CA ALA A 79 10.05 -10.22 10.33
C ALA A 79 9.47 -10.23 8.90
N VAL A 80 8.98 -9.10 8.38
CA VAL A 80 8.52 -9.00 6.97
C VAL A 80 9.71 -9.09 6.00
N VAL A 81 10.86 -8.49 6.33
CA VAL A 81 12.11 -8.64 5.56
C VAL A 81 12.54 -10.10 5.50
N GLN A 82 12.55 -10.82 6.63
CA GLN A 82 12.82 -12.26 6.65
C GLN A 82 11.82 -13.06 5.82
N THR A 83 10.53 -12.70 5.89
CA THR A 83 9.44 -13.38 5.15
C THR A 83 9.60 -13.23 3.64
N ARG A 84 9.95 -12.04 3.14
CA ARG A 84 10.23 -11.83 1.70
C ARG A 84 11.59 -12.37 1.24
N ALA A 85 12.58 -12.45 2.15
CA ALA A 85 13.91 -12.99 1.83
C ALA A 85 13.93 -14.52 1.69
N LYS A 86 13.16 -15.24 2.54
CA LYS A 86 13.06 -16.71 2.56
C LYS A 86 12.80 -17.35 1.19
N PRO A 87 11.75 -16.96 0.41
CA PRO A 87 11.49 -17.56 -0.91
C PRO A 87 12.54 -17.23 -1.98
N LEU A 88 13.23 -16.09 -1.85
CA LEU A 88 14.28 -15.66 -2.79
C LEU A 88 15.65 -16.32 -2.49
N GLY A 89 15.76 -17.08 -1.40
CA GLY A 89 17.02 -17.70 -0.97
C GLY A 89 18.06 -16.67 -0.49
N ILE A 90 17.59 -15.54 0.05
CA ILE A 90 18.41 -14.47 0.63
C ILE A 90 18.64 -14.78 2.12
N GLU A 91 19.90 -14.73 2.55
CA GLU A 91 20.33 -14.92 3.93
C GLU A 91 20.25 -13.60 4.69
N ILE A 92 19.33 -13.48 5.66
CA ILE A 92 19.24 -12.32 6.54
C ILE A 92 20.09 -12.54 7.79
N LYS A 93 21.17 -11.75 7.95
CA LYS A 93 22.02 -11.73 9.14
C LYS A 93 21.57 -10.60 10.08
N ILE A 94 20.96 -10.97 11.21
CA ILE A 94 20.53 -10.04 12.26
C ILE A 94 21.63 -9.91 13.32
N ALA A 95 22.14 -8.70 13.58
CA ALA A 95 23.11 -8.43 14.64
C ALA A 95 23.26 -6.94 14.98
N ASP A 96 23.99 -6.65 16.05
CA ASP A 96 24.50 -5.32 16.43
C ASP A 96 25.38 -4.74 15.30
N TYR A 97 24.93 -3.62 14.73
CA TYR A 97 25.57 -2.94 13.60
C TYR A 97 27.01 -2.50 13.89
N SER A 98 27.36 -2.23 15.16
CA SER A 98 28.70 -1.78 15.55
C SER A 98 29.73 -2.91 15.48
N ARG A 99 29.28 -4.16 15.65
CA ARG A 99 30.10 -5.38 15.63
C ARG A 99 30.15 -6.02 14.26
N PHE A 100 29.13 -5.80 13.43
CA PHE A 100 29.07 -6.36 12.08
C PHE A 100 30.28 -5.94 11.23
N LYS A 101 30.71 -6.82 10.33
CA LYS A 101 31.81 -6.60 9.40
C LYS A 101 31.35 -7.06 8.02
N PHE A 102 31.48 -6.18 7.04
CA PHE A 102 31.11 -6.47 5.67
C PHE A 102 32.17 -7.36 5.00
N ASP A 103 31.69 -8.28 4.18
CA ASP A 103 32.50 -9.08 3.26
C ASP A 103 31.90 -9.01 1.85
N GLN A 104 32.53 -9.67 0.89
CA GLN A 104 32.13 -9.64 -0.53
C GLN A 104 30.86 -10.47 -0.84
N THR A 105 30.24 -11.12 0.16
CA THR A 105 28.95 -11.84 0.03
C THR A 105 27.73 -10.98 0.42
N VAL A 106 27.96 -9.88 1.17
CA VAL A 106 26.92 -8.96 1.63
C VAL A 106 26.55 -7.99 0.52
N PHE A 107 25.29 -7.92 0.09
CA PHE A 107 24.84 -6.92 -0.91
C PHE A 107 24.25 -5.65 -0.32
N GLY A 108 23.86 -5.68 0.96
CA GLY A 108 23.41 -4.48 1.63
C GLY A 108 23.13 -4.65 3.12
N ALA A 109 22.72 -3.55 3.74
CA ALA A 109 22.39 -3.44 5.14
C ALA A 109 21.14 -2.58 5.35
N LEU A 110 20.29 -2.98 6.31
CA LEU A 110 19.19 -2.17 6.84
C LEU A 110 19.52 -1.75 8.29
N VAL A 111 19.38 -0.46 8.57
CA VAL A 111 19.48 0.14 9.92
C VAL A 111 18.28 1.06 10.19
N GLN A 112 17.95 1.29 11.47
CA GLN A 112 16.83 2.16 11.87
C GLN A 112 17.34 3.48 12.50
N TYR A 113 16.68 4.60 12.21
CA TYR A 113 17.12 5.95 12.63
C TYR A 113 15.94 6.90 12.94
N PRO A 114 15.59 7.16 14.21
CA PRO A 114 16.11 6.52 15.43
C PRO A 114 15.85 5.01 15.48
N ALA A 115 16.57 4.30 16.35
CA ALA A 115 16.36 2.87 16.57
C ALA A 115 15.04 2.56 17.30
N THR A 116 14.63 1.28 17.29
CA THR A 116 13.34 0.82 17.85
C THR A 116 13.18 1.08 19.36
N ASP A 117 14.26 1.30 20.09
CA ASP A 117 14.29 1.68 21.51
C ASP A 117 14.71 3.15 21.75
N GLY A 118 14.63 3.97 20.69
CA GLY A 118 14.76 5.43 20.70
C GLY A 118 16.17 5.97 20.41
N ALA A 119 17.20 5.12 20.41
CA ALA A 119 18.59 5.56 20.28
C ALA A 119 18.90 6.24 18.94
N ILE A 120 19.63 7.37 18.99
CA ILE A 120 20.23 8.01 17.81
C ILE A 120 21.69 7.56 17.68
N TYR A 121 22.00 6.87 16.58
CA TYR A 121 23.34 6.38 16.24
C TYR A 121 23.95 7.14 15.06
N ASP A 122 25.27 7.31 15.05
CA ASP A 122 26.01 7.83 13.88
C ASP A 122 26.40 6.67 12.95
N TYR A 123 25.63 6.48 11.89
CA TYR A 123 25.86 5.43 10.90
C TYR A 123 26.91 5.81 9.82
N ALA A 124 27.48 7.02 9.82
CA ALA A 124 28.38 7.44 8.73
C ALA A 124 29.64 6.55 8.62
N GLY A 125 30.13 6.01 9.73
CA GLY A 125 31.24 5.04 9.75
C GLY A 125 30.84 3.63 9.31
N PHE A 126 29.56 3.27 9.45
CA PHE A 126 29.00 1.99 9.01
C PHE A 126 28.71 2.01 7.51
N VAL A 127 28.15 3.11 6.99
CA VAL A 127 27.93 3.35 5.56
C VAL A 127 29.23 3.23 4.75
N ARG A 128 30.32 3.85 5.21
CA ARG A 128 31.62 3.70 4.54
C ARG A 128 32.09 2.24 4.47
N GLN A 129 32.02 1.49 5.58
CA GLN A 129 32.36 0.06 5.60
C GLN A 129 31.49 -0.80 4.65
N ALA A 130 30.22 -0.41 4.43
CA ALA A 130 29.35 -1.06 3.46
C ALA A 130 29.79 -0.74 2.01
N HIS A 131 30.00 0.54 1.70
CA HIS A 131 30.44 1.02 0.38
C HIS A 131 31.82 0.49 -0.02
N ASP A 132 32.76 0.43 0.92
CA ASP A 132 34.10 -0.17 0.72
C ASP A 132 34.02 -1.67 0.35
N ALA A 133 32.96 -2.36 0.77
CA ALA A 133 32.65 -3.74 0.38
C ALA A 133 31.75 -3.86 -0.86
N GLY A 134 31.28 -2.74 -1.43
CA GLY A 134 30.32 -2.71 -2.54
C GLY A 134 28.88 -3.10 -2.14
N ALA A 135 28.51 -2.94 -0.87
CA ALA A 135 27.18 -3.18 -0.34
C ALA A 135 26.42 -1.85 -0.15
N LEU A 136 25.10 -1.84 -0.39
CA LEU A 136 24.26 -0.63 -0.25
C LEU A 136 23.68 -0.49 1.17
N VAL A 137 23.41 0.74 1.62
CA VAL A 137 22.76 0.99 2.91
C VAL A 137 21.35 1.57 2.76
N VAL A 138 20.39 0.83 3.32
CA VAL A 138 19.01 1.22 3.55
C VAL A 138 18.87 1.77 4.97
N VAL A 139 18.20 2.90 5.12
CA VAL A 139 17.84 3.46 6.44
C VAL A 139 16.32 3.52 6.57
N ALA A 140 15.75 2.81 7.54
CA ALA A 140 14.37 3.02 7.96
C ALA A 140 14.33 4.19 8.96
N ALA A 141 13.72 5.33 8.58
CA ALA A 141 13.81 6.58 9.33
C ALA A 141 12.47 7.27 9.56
N ASP A 142 12.29 7.83 10.76
CA ASP A 142 11.08 8.56 11.14
C ASP A 142 11.02 9.95 10.49
N ILE A 143 9.93 10.22 9.78
CA ILE A 143 9.81 11.42 8.94
C ILE A 143 9.71 12.74 9.73
N LEU A 144 9.24 12.71 10.98
CA LEU A 144 9.20 13.88 11.87
C LEU A 144 10.56 14.11 12.52
N ALA A 145 11.24 13.03 12.94
CA ALA A 145 12.60 13.09 13.48
C ALA A 145 13.56 13.74 12.48
N LEU A 146 13.44 13.44 11.17
CA LEU A 146 14.26 14.04 10.11
C LEU A 146 14.08 15.57 9.95
N THR A 147 13.15 16.23 10.63
CA THR A 147 13.10 17.71 10.69
C THR A 147 14.19 18.30 11.60
N LEU A 148 14.66 17.53 12.59
CA LEU A 148 15.71 17.88 13.55
C LEU A 148 16.99 17.05 13.36
N LEU A 149 16.86 15.82 12.86
CA LEU A 149 17.97 14.89 12.67
C LEU A 149 18.61 15.03 11.29
N LYS A 150 19.94 14.96 11.25
CA LYS A 150 20.74 14.91 10.04
C LYS A 150 20.22 13.73 9.18
N PRO A 151 19.73 13.97 7.96
CA PRO A 151 18.99 12.97 7.21
C PRO A 151 19.89 11.94 6.50
N PRO A 152 19.34 10.76 6.14
CA PRO A 152 20.11 9.64 5.60
C PRO A 152 21.01 9.99 4.40
N GLY A 153 20.52 10.85 3.50
CA GLY A 153 21.27 11.28 2.33
C GLY A 153 22.56 12.05 2.65
N GLU A 154 22.62 12.76 3.77
CA GLU A 154 23.79 13.53 4.22
C GLU A 154 24.84 12.70 4.98
N PHE A 155 24.51 11.47 5.38
CA PHE A 155 25.47 10.50 5.91
C PHE A 155 25.74 9.31 4.97
N GLY A 156 25.26 9.42 3.73
CA GLY A 156 25.66 8.55 2.61
C GLY A 156 24.73 7.37 2.32
N ALA A 157 23.52 7.33 2.87
CA ALA A 157 22.57 6.25 2.55
C ALA A 157 22.25 6.19 1.04
N ASP A 158 21.94 4.97 0.56
CA ASP A 158 21.53 4.68 -0.82
C ASP A 158 20.01 4.67 -0.97
N VAL A 159 19.31 4.25 0.09
CA VAL A 159 17.85 4.16 0.17
C VAL A 159 17.40 4.65 1.56
N ALA A 160 16.29 5.37 1.62
CA ALA A 160 15.57 5.67 2.86
C ALA A 160 14.10 5.23 2.72
N VAL A 161 13.57 4.61 3.77
CA VAL A 161 12.19 4.13 3.86
C VAL A 161 11.60 4.50 5.22
N GLY A 162 10.28 4.46 5.36
CA GLY A 162 9.60 4.71 6.62
C GLY A 162 8.11 4.96 6.42
N ASN A 163 7.39 5.21 7.52
CA ASN A 163 5.96 5.56 7.47
C ASN A 163 5.75 7.08 7.58
N THR A 164 4.80 7.66 6.81
CA THR A 164 4.37 9.07 6.95
C THR A 164 3.10 9.23 7.79
N GLN A 165 2.66 8.20 8.51
CA GLN A 165 1.48 8.21 9.38
C GLN A 165 1.41 9.46 10.27
N ARG A 166 2.49 9.78 10.98
CA ARG A 166 2.53 10.88 11.96
C ARG A 166 2.48 12.28 11.32
N PHE A 167 2.40 12.39 9.99
CA PHE A 167 2.01 13.62 9.29
C PHE A 167 0.50 13.62 9.03
N GLY A 168 -0.29 13.77 10.09
CA GLY A 168 -1.73 14.01 10.01
C GLY A 168 -2.62 12.81 9.66
N VAL A 169 -2.12 11.57 9.63
CA VAL A 169 -2.92 10.36 9.36
C VAL A 169 -3.25 9.63 10.68
N PRO A 170 -4.49 9.17 10.93
CA PRO A 170 -4.84 8.43 12.15
C PRO A 170 -4.08 7.10 12.30
N LEU A 171 -3.97 6.58 13.54
CA LEU A 171 -3.32 5.30 13.82
C LEU A 171 -4.03 4.10 13.15
N GLY A 172 -5.37 4.15 13.08
CA GLY A 172 -6.20 3.24 12.27
C GLY A 172 -6.06 1.76 12.60
N PHE A 173 -5.61 1.42 13.81
CA PHE A 173 -5.26 0.06 14.25
C PHE A 173 -4.31 -0.68 13.28
N GLY A 174 -3.43 0.06 12.61
CA GLY A 174 -2.42 -0.47 11.68
C GLY A 174 -2.39 0.22 10.33
N GLY A 175 -3.46 0.90 9.93
CA GLY A 175 -3.51 1.64 8.67
C GLY A 175 -4.92 2.00 8.22
N PRO A 176 -5.06 2.58 7.02
CA PRO A 176 -4.00 2.74 6.01
C PRO A 176 -3.10 3.94 6.29
N HIS A 177 -1.82 3.81 5.96
CA HIS A 177 -0.82 4.89 5.99
C HIS A 177 0.04 4.81 4.73
N ALA A 178 0.56 5.94 4.25
CA ALA A 178 1.56 5.90 3.18
C ALA A 178 2.95 5.65 3.77
N ALA A 179 3.59 4.57 3.35
CA ALA A 179 5.03 4.46 3.49
C ALA A 179 5.75 5.18 2.35
N TYR A 180 6.93 5.72 2.65
CA TYR A 180 7.79 6.37 1.67
C TYR A 180 8.93 5.46 1.24
N PHE A 181 9.40 5.67 0.01
CA PHE A 181 10.60 5.06 -0.53
C PHE A 181 11.38 6.10 -1.33
N ALA A 182 12.61 6.40 -0.92
CA ALA A 182 13.51 7.31 -1.60
C ALA A 182 14.89 6.69 -1.79
N THR A 183 15.59 7.08 -2.86
CA THR A 183 16.87 6.49 -3.24
C THR A 183 17.70 7.45 -4.10
N ARG A 184 18.94 7.07 -4.44
CA ARG A 184 19.79 7.79 -5.39
C ARG A 184 19.27 7.67 -6.81
N ASP A 185 19.49 8.72 -7.62
CA ASP A 185 18.99 8.80 -8.99
C ASP A 185 19.47 7.64 -9.87
N GLN A 186 20.69 7.15 -9.63
CA GLN A 186 21.27 5.99 -10.31
C GLN A 186 20.46 4.70 -10.14
N TYR A 187 19.67 4.57 -9.07
CA TYR A 187 18.83 3.41 -8.79
C TYR A 187 17.36 3.55 -9.25
N LYS A 188 16.96 4.70 -9.83
CA LYS A 188 15.55 4.96 -10.23
C LYS A 188 14.92 3.91 -11.16
N ARG A 189 15.73 3.16 -11.91
CA ARG A 189 15.26 2.05 -12.77
C ARG A 189 14.83 0.81 -12.00
N TYR A 190 15.23 0.66 -10.74
CA TYR A 190 14.87 -0.41 -9.82
C TYR A 190 13.81 0.01 -8.78
N MET A 191 13.42 1.30 -8.75
CA MET A 191 12.44 1.82 -7.80
C MET A 191 11.10 1.06 -7.87
N PRO A 192 10.51 0.65 -6.74
CA PRO A 192 9.20 0.03 -6.68
C PRO A 192 8.06 1.06 -6.84
N GLY A 193 6.92 0.62 -7.37
CA GLY A 193 5.68 1.40 -7.43
C GLY A 193 5.68 2.61 -8.38
N ARG A 194 4.64 3.43 -8.27
CA ARG A 194 4.42 4.62 -9.11
C ARG A 194 5.45 5.71 -8.81
N LEU A 195 5.68 6.55 -9.82
CA LEU A 195 6.49 7.76 -9.75
C LEU A 195 5.76 8.84 -10.57
N VAL A 196 5.51 10.00 -9.99
CA VAL A 196 5.06 11.19 -10.73
C VAL A 196 6.28 11.92 -11.28
N GLY A 197 6.21 12.36 -12.54
CA GLY A 197 7.21 13.21 -13.18
C GLY A 197 6.56 14.41 -13.86
N VAL A 198 7.33 15.49 -13.97
CA VAL A 198 6.98 16.65 -14.79
C VAL A 198 7.25 16.32 -16.26
N SER A 199 6.32 16.70 -17.12
CA SER A 199 6.31 16.58 -18.58
C SER A 199 5.82 17.91 -19.16
N HIS A 200 5.65 17.97 -20.48
CA HIS A 200 4.87 19.01 -21.15
C HIS A 200 3.66 18.39 -21.85
N ASP A 201 2.64 19.20 -22.10
CA ASP A 201 1.49 18.86 -22.96
C ASP A 201 1.74 19.25 -24.43
N ALA A 202 0.71 19.10 -25.28
CA ALA A 202 0.79 19.42 -26.72
C ALA A 202 1.01 20.91 -27.04
N GLU A 203 0.73 21.82 -26.10
CA GLU A 203 1.03 23.26 -26.21
C GLU A 203 2.40 23.62 -25.60
N GLY A 204 3.14 22.64 -25.07
CA GLY A 204 4.40 22.86 -24.37
C GLY A 204 4.25 23.36 -22.93
N ARG A 205 3.03 23.34 -22.36
CA ARG A 205 2.78 23.76 -20.97
C ARG A 205 3.23 22.67 -20.00
N PRO A 206 3.86 22.98 -18.86
CA PRO A 206 4.22 21.99 -17.86
C PRO A 206 3.00 21.23 -17.33
N ALA A 207 3.05 19.90 -17.35
CA ALA A 207 2.00 19.01 -16.92
C ALA A 207 2.58 17.78 -16.20
N TYR A 208 1.85 17.22 -15.25
CA TYR A 208 2.29 16.05 -14.48
C TYR A 208 1.81 14.75 -15.13
N ARG A 209 2.56 13.65 -14.99
CA ARG A 209 2.12 12.30 -15.36
C ARG A 209 2.82 11.22 -14.53
N LEU A 210 2.31 9.98 -14.60
CA LEU A 210 3.08 8.82 -14.16
C LEU A 210 4.29 8.61 -15.09
N ALA A 211 5.45 8.32 -14.50
CA ALA A 211 6.75 8.30 -15.14
C ALA A 211 7.48 6.97 -14.93
N LEU A 212 8.28 6.56 -15.93
CA LEU A 212 9.01 5.28 -15.95
C LEU A 212 8.09 4.07 -15.68
N GLN A 213 6.83 4.11 -16.17
CA GLN A 213 5.80 3.08 -15.95
C GLN A 213 6.21 1.69 -16.45
N THR A 214 7.21 1.60 -17.34
CA THR A 214 7.82 0.33 -17.79
C THR A 214 8.56 -0.44 -16.69
N ARG A 215 8.61 0.06 -15.45
CA ARG A 215 8.99 -0.70 -14.24
C ARG A 215 7.83 -1.52 -13.65
N GLU A 216 6.59 -1.12 -13.90
CA GLU A 216 5.42 -1.57 -13.14
C GLU A 216 4.78 -2.85 -13.71
N GLN A 217 4.04 -3.55 -12.84
CA GLN A 217 3.44 -4.87 -13.11
C GLN A 217 2.59 -4.92 -14.39
N HIS A 218 1.88 -3.84 -14.73
CA HIS A 218 0.96 -3.81 -15.87
C HIS A 218 1.67 -3.83 -17.24
N ILE A 219 2.95 -3.43 -17.29
CA ILE A 219 3.78 -3.51 -18.52
C ILE A 219 4.74 -4.69 -18.45
N ARG A 220 5.37 -4.94 -17.29
CA ARG A 220 6.49 -5.89 -17.19
C ARG A 220 6.18 -7.24 -16.55
N ARG A 221 5.00 -7.44 -15.95
CA ARG A 221 4.57 -8.73 -15.38
C ARG A 221 5.64 -9.32 -14.44
N ASP A 222 6.15 -10.51 -14.73
CA ASP A 222 7.24 -11.23 -14.03
C ASP A 222 8.56 -10.44 -13.91
N LYS A 223 8.77 -9.38 -14.72
CA LYS A 223 10.01 -8.60 -14.79
C LYS A 223 9.87 -7.18 -14.22
N ALA A 224 8.77 -6.92 -13.51
CA ALA A 224 8.51 -5.66 -12.83
C ALA A 224 9.47 -5.46 -11.64
N THR A 225 9.61 -4.23 -11.15
CA THR A 225 10.45 -3.95 -9.97
C THR A 225 9.80 -4.38 -8.65
N SER A 226 8.48 -4.53 -8.64
CA SER A 226 7.66 -4.97 -7.50
C SER A 226 6.31 -5.50 -8.04
N ASN A 227 5.58 -6.28 -7.23
CA ASN A 227 4.21 -6.68 -7.53
C ASN A 227 3.16 -5.59 -7.22
N ILE A 228 3.54 -4.48 -6.58
CA ILE A 228 2.61 -3.45 -6.11
C ILE A 228 1.76 -2.86 -7.25
N CYS A 229 0.46 -2.69 -6.98
CA CYS A 229 -0.50 -2.07 -7.91
C CYS A 229 -1.30 -0.99 -7.19
N THR A 230 -2.28 -1.36 -6.37
CA THR A 230 -2.86 -0.43 -5.38
C THR A 230 -1.76 -0.07 -4.37
N ALA A 231 -1.65 1.22 -4.02
CA ALA A 231 -0.68 1.73 -3.05
C ALA A 231 -1.44 2.47 -1.93
N GLN A 232 -0.97 3.64 -1.49
CA GLN A 232 -1.56 4.41 -0.39
C GLN A 232 -1.76 5.90 -0.77
N VAL A 233 -2.18 6.15 -2.01
CA VAL A 233 -2.23 7.50 -2.62
C VAL A 233 -2.99 8.52 -1.78
N LEU A 234 -4.20 8.24 -1.30
CA LEU A 234 -4.99 9.17 -0.48
C LEU A 234 -4.26 9.58 0.80
N LEU A 235 -3.43 8.70 1.37
CA LEU A 235 -2.69 8.92 2.60
C LEU A 235 -1.38 9.67 2.33
N ALA A 236 -0.78 9.45 1.17
CA ALA A 236 0.34 10.25 0.67
C ALA A 236 -0.11 11.69 0.37
N VAL A 237 -1.33 11.86 -0.18
CA VAL A 237 -1.99 13.17 -0.31
C VAL A 237 -2.17 13.80 1.07
N ILE A 238 -2.78 13.13 2.06
CA ILE A 238 -2.95 13.68 3.42
C ILE A 238 -1.60 14.12 4.02
N ALA A 239 -0.57 13.28 3.96
CA ALA A 239 0.75 13.60 4.49
C ALA A 239 1.42 14.79 3.77
N SER A 240 1.29 14.89 2.44
CA SER A 240 1.77 16.05 1.68
C SER A 240 1.01 17.33 2.02
N MET A 241 -0.29 17.22 2.30
CA MET A 241 -1.15 18.35 2.67
C MET A 241 -0.85 18.83 4.10
N TYR A 242 -0.54 17.92 5.03
CA TYR A 242 -0.02 18.26 6.36
C TYR A 242 1.32 19.01 6.25
N ALA A 243 2.26 18.54 5.43
CA ALA A 243 3.53 19.23 5.20
C ALA A 243 3.40 20.58 4.46
N VAL A 244 2.42 20.72 3.56
CA VAL A 244 2.05 22.00 2.92
C VAL A 244 1.47 22.99 3.93
N TYR A 245 0.61 22.53 4.85
CA TYR A 245 -0.08 23.38 5.81
C TYR A 245 0.81 23.84 6.97
N HIS A 246 1.68 22.97 7.49
CA HIS A 246 2.62 23.32 8.56
C HIS A 246 3.92 23.95 8.05
N GLY A 247 4.34 23.63 6.82
CA GLY A 247 5.61 24.06 6.25
C GLY A 247 6.85 23.60 7.05
N PRO A 248 8.06 24.01 6.65
CA PRO A 248 9.28 23.62 7.36
C PRO A 248 9.34 24.16 8.80
N LYS A 249 8.67 25.29 9.09
CA LYS A 249 8.63 25.90 10.43
C LYS A 249 7.71 25.13 11.38
N GLY A 250 6.48 24.81 10.95
CA GLY A 250 5.51 24.10 11.78
C GLY A 250 5.96 22.68 12.09
N LEU A 251 6.42 21.93 11.08
CA LEU A 251 6.94 20.58 11.28
C LEU A 251 8.13 20.56 12.26
N ARG A 252 9.05 21.53 12.16
CA ARG A 252 10.15 21.68 13.12
C ARG A 252 9.64 22.02 14.53
N ALA A 253 8.71 22.95 14.67
CA ALA A 253 8.15 23.33 15.97
C ALA A 253 7.40 22.17 16.65
N ILE A 254 6.72 21.32 15.88
CA ILE A 254 6.08 20.09 16.35
C ILE A 254 7.15 19.11 16.84
N ALA A 255 8.18 18.82 16.04
CA ALA A 255 9.26 17.93 16.44
C ALA A 255 10.05 18.44 17.66
N GLU A 256 10.35 19.74 17.74
CA GLU A 256 10.97 20.38 18.91
C GLU A 256 10.11 20.24 20.16
N ARG A 257 8.78 20.33 20.02
CA ARG A 257 7.83 20.13 21.13
C ARG A 257 7.81 18.68 21.61
N VAL A 258 7.76 17.70 20.72
CA VAL A 258 7.83 16.26 21.07
C VAL A 258 9.16 15.96 21.76
N HIS A 259 10.28 16.40 21.18
CA HIS A 259 11.62 16.19 21.74
C HIS A 259 11.80 16.84 23.11
N ARG A 260 11.28 18.07 23.31
CA ARG A 260 11.34 18.78 24.60
C ARG A 260 10.57 18.04 25.69
N LEU A 261 9.33 17.61 25.41
CA LEU A 261 8.52 16.83 26.35
C LEU A 261 9.22 15.50 26.70
N THR A 262 9.80 14.83 25.70
CA THR A 262 10.54 13.57 25.89
C THR A 262 11.77 13.78 26.78
N SER A 263 12.48 14.91 26.60
CA SER A 263 13.65 15.26 27.40
C SER A 263 13.27 15.68 28.82
N GLN A 264 12.12 16.34 29.02
CA GLN A 264 11.56 16.61 30.35
C GLN A 264 11.16 15.30 31.08
N LEU A 265 10.52 14.36 30.39
CA LEU A 265 10.25 13.02 30.93
C LEU A 265 11.56 12.31 31.30
N ALA A 266 12.57 12.35 30.43
CA ALA A 266 13.85 11.70 30.68
C ALA A 266 14.56 12.24 31.92
N ASP A 267 14.60 13.56 32.10
CA ASP A 267 15.23 14.18 33.27
C ASP A 267 14.38 14.05 34.54
N GLY A 268 13.05 14.04 34.41
CA GLY A 268 12.12 13.65 35.48
C GLY A 268 12.36 12.21 35.96
N LEU A 269 12.44 11.23 35.06
CA LEU A 269 12.72 9.83 35.37
C LEU A 269 14.11 9.66 36.02
N ARG A 270 15.15 10.36 35.53
CA ARG A 270 16.47 10.39 36.18
C ARG A 270 16.40 10.92 37.62
N ALA A 271 15.57 11.95 37.89
CA ALA A 271 15.37 12.48 39.24
C ALA A 271 14.65 11.48 40.17
N LEU A 272 13.85 10.56 39.63
CA LEU A 272 13.29 9.42 40.37
C LEU A 272 14.28 8.26 40.58
N GLY A 273 15.54 8.40 40.14
CA GLY A 273 16.55 7.33 40.17
C GLY A 273 16.40 6.27 39.08
N CYS A 274 15.47 6.44 38.13
CA CYS A 274 15.31 5.51 37.02
C CYS A 274 16.51 5.60 36.06
N LYS A 275 17.05 4.46 35.64
CA LYS A 275 18.16 4.41 34.68
C LYS A 275 17.62 4.40 33.25
N LEU A 276 17.95 5.41 32.46
CA LEU A 276 17.78 5.38 31.02
C LEU A 276 18.94 4.61 30.37
N THR A 277 18.67 3.90 29.27
CA THR A 277 19.73 3.18 28.53
C THR A 277 20.53 4.12 27.63
N HIS A 278 19.87 5.12 27.06
CA HIS A 278 20.40 5.99 26.02
C HIS A 278 20.38 7.46 26.45
N GLU A 279 21.50 8.16 26.28
CA GLU A 279 21.56 9.63 26.46
C GLU A 279 21.02 10.41 25.26
N ASN A 280 20.95 9.77 24.09
CA ASN A 280 20.63 10.39 22.80
C ASN A 280 19.37 9.75 22.19
N PHE A 281 18.31 10.53 22.00
CA PHE A 281 17.01 10.09 21.48
C PHE A 281 16.21 11.25 20.86
N PHE A 282 15.23 10.93 20.02
CA PHE A 282 14.28 11.91 19.50
C PHE A 282 13.04 12.04 20.41
N ASP A 283 12.13 11.07 20.33
CA ASP A 283 10.82 11.06 20.99
C ASP A 283 10.59 9.83 21.89
N THR A 284 11.57 8.91 21.91
CA THR A 284 11.42 7.58 22.48
C THR A 284 12.54 7.31 23.48
N VAL A 285 12.19 6.83 24.67
CA VAL A 285 13.14 6.49 25.72
C VAL A 285 12.98 5.04 26.19
N ARG A 286 14.13 4.38 26.41
CA ARG A 286 14.23 3.08 27.04
C ARG A 286 14.62 3.23 28.51
N VAL A 287 13.70 2.86 29.40
CA VAL A 287 13.87 2.90 30.86
C VAL A 287 14.15 1.49 31.38
N GLU A 288 15.25 1.30 32.09
CA GLU A 288 15.56 0.06 32.81
C GLU A 288 14.88 0.08 34.18
N VAL A 289 14.21 -1.02 34.52
CA VAL A 289 13.29 -1.15 35.67
C VAL A 289 13.43 -2.53 36.33
N GLU A 290 13.08 -2.67 37.60
CA GLU A 290 13.19 -3.95 38.32
C GLU A 290 12.26 -5.04 37.75
N SER A 291 11.05 -4.63 37.35
CA SER A 291 10.04 -5.47 36.69
C SER A 291 9.22 -4.63 35.71
N GLY A 292 9.34 -4.94 34.42
CA GLY A 292 8.52 -4.29 33.38
C GLY A 292 7.02 -4.55 33.55
N ALA A 293 6.65 -5.75 34.04
CA ALA A 293 5.26 -6.13 34.26
C ALA A 293 4.54 -5.24 35.29
N VAL A 294 5.23 -4.84 36.38
CA VAL A 294 4.65 -3.95 37.40
C VAL A 294 4.40 -2.55 36.85
N ILE A 295 5.35 -2.01 36.06
CA ILE A 295 5.21 -0.70 35.43
C ILE A 295 4.10 -0.71 34.36
N LEU A 296 3.94 -1.81 33.62
CA LEU A 296 2.83 -2.00 32.69
C LEU A 296 1.47 -2.11 33.41
N GLU A 297 1.41 -2.81 34.55
CA GLU A 297 0.20 -2.87 35.39
C GLU A 297 -0.17 -1.49 35.96
N HIS A 298 0.82 -0.69 36.36
CA HIS A 298 0.62 0.69 36.81
C HIS A 298 0.12 1.60 35.67
N ALA A 299 0.68 1.47 34.47
CA ALA A 299 0.26 2.24 33.29
C ALA A 299 -1.17 1.86 32.85
N ALA A 300 -1.50 0.58 32.83
CA ALA A 300 -2.85 0.10 32.49
C ALA A 300 -3.93 0.61 33.47
N LYS A 301 -3.61 0.73 34.77
CA LYS A 301 -4.49 1.36 35.78
C LYS A 301 -4.66 2.87 35.61
N ALA A 302 -3.92 3.48 34.70
CA ALA A 302 -3.93 4.90 34.37
C ALA A 302 -4.32 5.18 32.91
N ASP A 303 -4.98 4.21 32.25
CA ASP A 303 -5.38 4.24 30.84
C ASP A 303 -4.23 4.52 29.86
N CYS A 304 -3.02 4.07 30.21
CA CYS A 304 -1.77 4.31 29.47
C CYS A 304 -1.13 2.98 29.02
N ASN A 305 -0.80 2.89 27.73
CA ASN A 305 -0.06 1.75 27.17
C ASN A 305 1.43 2.10 27.03
N LEU A 306 2.32 1.28 27.60
CA LEU A 306 3.77 1.36 27.39
C LEU A 306 4.27 0.11 26.65
N ARG A 307 5.46 0.20 26.02
CA ARG A 307 6.04 -0.94 25.30
C ARG A 307 6.86 -1.81 26.25
N ALA A 308 6.59 -3.12 26.29
CA ALA A 308 7.53 -4.09 26.83
C ALA A 308 8.76 -4.20 25.91
N LEU A 309 9.96 -3.88 26.40
CA LEU A 309 11.23 -4.10 25.68
C LEU A 309 11.97 -5.33 26.22
N SER A 310 11.89 -5.57 27.53
CA SER A 310 12.31 -6.82 28.18
C SER A 310 11.62 -6.96 29.54
N PRO A 311 11.77 -8.10 30.27
CA PRO A 311 11.30 -8.22 31.65
C PRO A 311 11.82 -7.14 32.61
N ARG A 312 12.88 -6.40 32.24
CA ARG A 312 13.50 -5.31 33.00
C ARG A 312 13.64 -4.00 32.22
N ALA A 313 12.94 -3.85 31.09
CA ALA A 313 13.01 -2.63 30.29
C ALA A 313 11.66 -2.29 29.67
N VAL A 314 11.27 -1.02 29.76
CA VAL A 314 10.07 -0.48 29.12
C VAL A 314 10.43 0.66 28.18
N GLY A 315 9.73 0.71 27.05
CA GLY A 315 9.83 1.77 26.05
C GLY A 315 8.66 2.74 26.18
N ILE A 316 8.96 4.03 26.12
CA ILE A 316 7.98 5.11 26.10
C ILE A 316 8.26 5.95 24.85
N SER A 317 7.24 6.20 24.02
CA SER A 317 7.33 7.05 22.83
C SER A 317 6.31 8.18 22.93
N PHE A 318 6.72 9.40 22.58
CA PHE A 318 5.87 10.60 22.55
C PHE A 318 5.54 11.04 21.13
N ASP A 319 4.45 11.81 21.01
CA ASP A 319 3.91 12.26 19.74
C ASP A 319 3.30 13.68 19.84
N GLU A 320 2.73 14.16 18.74
CA GLU A 320 2.15 15.51 18.66
C GLU A 320 1.04 15.75 19.70
N THR A 321 0.28 14.72 20.09
CA THR A 321 -0.80 14.82 21.06
C THR A 321 -0.32 14.95 22.51
N THR A 322 0.89 14.49 22.82
CA THR A 322 1.45 14.49 24.18
C THR A 322 1.48 15.89 24.79
N THR A 323 1.17 16.01 26.08
CA THR A 323 1.13 17.27 26.84
C THR A 323 1.98 17.17 28.13
N PRO A 324 2.25 18.29 28.84
CA PRO A 324 2.91 18.23 30.15
C PRO A 324 2.20 17.33 31.17
N ARG A 325 0.87 17.19 31.08
CA ARG A 325 0.08 16.32 31.97
C ARG A 325 0.36 14.83 31.80
N ASP A 326 0.94 14.45 30.68
CA ASP A 326 1.28 13.07 30.35
C ASP A 326 2.70 12.75 30.84
N VAL A 327 3.57 13.77 30.91
CA VAL A 327 4.84 13.71 31.66
C VAL A 327 4.56 13.54 33.17
N GLU A 328 3.67 14.34 33.74
CA GLU A 328 3.19 14.22 35.13
C GLU A 328 2.65 12.81 35.42
N LEU A 329 1.80 12.28 34.53
CA LEU A 329 1.19 10.95 34.65
C LEU A 329 2.24 9.83 34.63
N LEU A 330 3.22 9.91 33.73
CA LEU A 330 4.29 8.92 33.66
C LEU A 330 5.22 9.00 34.88
N MET A 331 5.52 10.20 35.37
CA MET A 331 6.27 10.33 36.63
C MET A 331 5.50 9.71 37.81
N SER A 332 4.16 9.81 37.87
CA SER A 332 3.38 9.14 38.93
C SER A 332 3.33 7.62 38.77
N ILE A 333 3.24 7.10 37.53
CA ILE A 333 3.32 5.65 37.21
C ILE A 333 4.64 5.04 37.70
N PHE A 334 5.77 5.69 37.42
CA PHE A 334 7.11 5.22 37.83
C PHE A 334 7.41 5.43 39.31
N ARG A 335 6.75 6.37 39.99
CA ARG A 335 6.74 6.46 41.47
C ARG A 335 5.87 5.40 42.15
N GLY A 336 4.95 4.75 41.40
CA GLY A 336 3.93 3.86 41.98
C GLY A 336 2.81 4.59 42.73
N THR A 337 2.55 5.85 42.39
CA THR A 337 1.54 6.70 43.05
C THR A 337 0.35 6.97 42.13
N THR A 338 -0.87 6.82 42.64
CA THR A 338 -2.12 7.11 41.89
C THR A 338 -2.50 8.60 41.82
N VAL A 339 -1.79 9.45 42.56
CA VAL A 339 -1.99 10.90 42.55
C VAL A 339 -1.08 11.52 41.48
N ARG A 340 -1.67 12.35 40.58
CA ARG A 340 -0.88 13.22 39.70
C ARG A 340 -0.23 14.31 40.54
N ASP A 341 1.09 14.33 40.58
CA ASP A 341 1.83 15.29 41.37
C ASP A 341 2.17 16.53 40.53
N PHE A 342 1.32 17.56 40.64
CA PHE A 342 1.41 18.80 39.87
C PHE A 342 2.55 19.74 40.33
N ALA A 343 3.28 19.41 41.41
CA ALA A 343 4.33 20.26 41.95
C ALA A 343 5.42 19.45 42.67
N ASP A 344 6.66 19.57 42.18
CA ASP A 344 7.84 19.83 43.04
C ASP A 344 9.14 19.99 42.23
N HIS A 345 9.14 19.64 40.94
CA HIS A 345 10.29 19.87 40.07
C HIS A 345 9.92 20.90 39.00
N ASN A 346 10.44 22.12 39.19
CA ASN A 346 10.56 23.11 38.14
C ASN A 346 11.66 22.64 37.16
N LEU A 347 11.36 21.57 36.41
CA LEU A 347 12.19 21.02 35.36
C LEU A 347 12.37 22.13 34.32
N GLY A 348 13.55 22.75 34.32
CA GLY A 348 13.88 23.86 33.43
C GLY A 348 13.88 23.45 31.96
N GLU A 349 14.37 24.34 31.10
CA GLU A 349 14.54 23.99 29.70
C GLU A 349 15.53 22.80 29.58
N PRO A 350 15.08 21.63 29.09
CA PRO A 350 15.92 20.44 29.08
C PRO A 350 17.00 20.59 28.00
N PRO A 351 18.19 20.01 28.19
CA PRO A 351 19.20 19.98 27.15
C PRO A 351 18.71 19.17 25.94
N ILE A 352 19.09 19.59 24.74
CA ILE A 352 18.82 18.85 23.50
C ILE A 352 19.50 17.48 23.59
N ARG A 353 18.73 16.40 23.48
CA ARG A 353 19.19 15.00 23.57
C ARG A 353 19.50 14.41 22.18
N ILE A 354 19.99 15.25 21.26
CA ILE A 354 20.44 14.89 19.91
C ILE A 354 21.94 15.17 19.84
N PRO A 355 22.79 14.19 19.47
CA PRO A 355 24.23 14.38 19.44
C PRO A 355 24.63 15.30 18.28
N GLN A 356 25.68 16.11 18.46
CA GLN A 356 26.03 17.20 17.56
C GLN A 356 26.30 16.77 16.09
N SER A 357 26.75 15.53 15.84
CA SER A 357 26.92 14.99 14.48
C SER A 357 25.60 14.60 13.79
N ALA A 358 24.53 14.43 14.56
CA ALA A 358 23.19 14.08 14.11
C ALA A 358 22.21 15.27 14.10
N ILE A 359 22.63 16.51 14.37
CA ILE A 359 21.76 17.69 14.28
C ILE A 359 21.61 18.13 12.81
N ARG A 360 20.37 18.39 12.37
CA ARG A 360 20.06 18.85 11.01
C ARG A 360 20.41 20.31 10.79
N ASN A 361 21.41 20.53 9.94
CA ASN A 361 21.84 21.86 9.51
C ASN A 361 21.29 22.26 8.12
N SER A 362 20.80 21.29 7.32
CA SER A 362 20.18 21.55 6.03
C SER A 362 18.77 22.11 6.13
N LYS A 363 18.38 22.88 5.12
CA LYS A 363 16.98 23.28 4.90
C LYS A 363 16.19 22.13 4.28
N PHE A 364 14.88 22.20 4.40
CA PHE A 364 13.89 21.30 3.79
C PHE A 364 12.62 22.12 3.47
N LEU A 365 11.78 21.61 2.58
CA LEU A 365 10.52 22.21 2.13
C LEU A 365 10.69 23.67 1.66
N THR A 366 11.76 23.92 0.89
CA THR A 366 12.07 25.27 0.38
C THR A 366 11.32 25.64 -0.89
N HIS A 367 10.59 24.69 -1.50
CA HIS A 367 9.70 24.99 -2.61
C HIS A 367 8.52 25.87 -2.14
N PRO A 368 8.07 26.88 -2.91
CA PRO A 368 7.02 27.81 -2.46
C PRO A 368 5.74 27.14 -1.96
N ILE A 369 5.37 25.98 -2.51
CA ILE A 369 4.13 25.27 -2.15
C ILE A 369 3.99 24.94 -0.65
N PHE A 370 5.11 24.78 0.07
CA PHE A 370 5.14 24.53 1.52
C PHE A 370 5.26 25.81 2.37
N ASN A 371 5.07 26.98 1.76
CA ASN A 371 5.29 28.31 2.34
C ASN A 371 4.30 29.37 1.79
N THR A 372 3.15 28.94 1.24
CA THR A 372 2.12 29.81 0.62
C THR A 372 0.68 29.44 1.00
N HIS A 373 0.49 28.50 1.93
CA HIS A 373 -0.80 27.90 2.26
C HIS A 373 -1.04 27.81 3.79
N ASP A 374 -0.37 28.72 4.51
CA ASP A 374 -0.22 28.77 5.96
C ASP A 374 -1.53 29.09 6.71
N THR A 375 -2.59 29.53 6.02
CA THR A 375 -3.93 29.74 6.59
C THR A 375 -4.96 28.73 6.10
N GLU A 376 -5.93 28.37 6.96
CA GLU A 376 -7.01 27.43 6.62
C GLU A 376 -7.79 27.84 5.36
N THR A 377 -7.95 29.14 5.12
CA THR A 377 -8.62 29.67 3.91
C THR A 377 -7.79 29.46 2.64
N GLU A 378 -6.46 29.61 2.69
CA GLU A 378 -5.58 29.32 1.56
C GLU A 378 -5.50 27.82 1.31
N MET A 379 -5.41 27.02 2.37
CA MET A 379 -5.36 25.56 2.28
C MET A 379 -6.66 24.97 1.73
N LEU A 380 -7.83 25.45 2.19
CA LEU A 380 -9.14 25.09 1.64
C LEU A 380 -9.24 25.41 0.14
N ARG A 381 -8.73 26.58 -0.28
CA ARG A 381 -8.68 26.97 -1.70
C ARG A 381 -7.70 26.11 -2.50
N TYR A 382 -6.56 25.73 -1.92
CA TYR A 382 -5.59 24.85 -2.58
C TYR A 382 -6.17 23.45 -2.78
N LEU A 383 -6.73 22.84 -1.72
CA LEU A 383 -7.42 21.56 -1.78
C LEU A 383 -8.55 21.57 -2.83
N LYS A 384 -9.40 22.60 -2.86
CA LYS A 384 -10.49 22.66 -3.84
C LYS A 384 -9.99 22.94 -5.27
N LYS A 385 -8.90 23.70 -5.45
CA LYS A 385 -8.23 23.91 -6.75
C LYS A 385 -7.74 22.58 -7.32
N LEU A 386 -7.08 21.75 -6.51
CA LEU A 386 -6.62 20.43 -6.96
C LEU A 386 -7.80 19.50 -7.26
N GLU A 387 -8.78 19.41 -6.35
CA GLU A 387 -10.01 18.65 -6.57
C GLU A 387 -10.72 19.01 -7.88
N SER A 388 -10.78 20.31 -8.24
CA SER A 388 -11.41 20.78 -9.47
C SER A 388 -10.69 20.42 -10.77
N ARG A 389 -9.52 19.79 -10.70
CA ARG A 389 -8.73 19.28 -11.84
C ARG A 389 -8.84 17.77 -12.03
N ASP A 390 -9.60 17.10 -11.17
CA ASP A 390 -9.69 15.65 -11.11
C ASP A 390 -11.13 15.18 -11.40
N LEU A 391 -11.31 14.35 -12.43
CA LEU A 391 -12.58 13.68 -12.67
C LEU A 391 -12.71 12.51 -11.68
N SER A 392 -13.83 12.47 -10.95
CA SER A 392 -14.15 11.46 -9.93
C SER A 392 -15.63 11.02 -10.06
N LEU A 393 -16.07 10.04 -9.26
CA LEU A 393 -17.48 9.58 -9.28
C LEU A 393 -18.48 10.65 -8.78
N THR A 394 -18.03 11.83 -8.36
CA THR A 394 -18.91 13.00 -8.16
C THR A 394 -19.31 13.70 -9.46
N THR A 395 -18.81 13.25 -10.62
CA THR A 395 -18.93 13.94 -11.92
C THR A 395 -19.65 13.09 -12.96
N SER A 396 -19.22 11.84 -13.13
CA SER A 396 -19.74 10.89 -14.13
C SER A 396 -19.19 9.48 -13.85
N MET A 397 -19.76 8.49 -14.54
CA MET A 397 -19.24 7.11 -14.51
C MET A 397 -17.76 7.04 -14.91
N ILE A 398 -16.99 6.23 -14.20
CA ILE A 398 -15.59 5.89 -14.55
C ILE A 398 -15.55 4.39 -14.90
N PRO A 399 -15.79 3.97 -16.16
CA PRO A 399 -16.04 2.57 -16.50
C PRO A 399 -14.75 1.74 -16.68
N LEU A 400 -13.81 1.85 -15.73
CA LEU A 400 -12.52 1.17 -15.76
C LEU A 400 -12.68 -0.36 -15.55
N GLY A 401 -12.45 -1.15 -16.60
CA GLY A 401 -12.34 -2.60 -16.55
C GLY A 401 -11.40 -3.12 -15.46
N SER A 402 -11.80 -4.21 -14.80
CA SER A 402 -11.19 -4.84 -13.63
C SER A 402 -10.82 -3.85 -12.52
N CYS A 403 -11.64 -2.81 -12.30
CA CYS A 403 -11.46 -1.83 -11.23
C CYS A 403 -12.70 -1.65 -10.34
N THR A 404 -13.88 -2.08 -10.78
CA THR A 404 -15.17 -1.98 -10.09
C THR A 404 -15.36 -0.63 -9.41
N MET A 405 -15.48 0.42 -10.23
CA MET A 405 -15.67 1.81 -9.79
C MET A 405 -17.09 2.07 -9.26
N LYS A 406 -17.53 1.28 -8.27
CA LYS A 406 -18.86 1.32 -7.66
C LYS A 406 -18.99 2.43 -6.61
N LEU A 407 -20.20 2.66 -6.13
CA LEU A 407 -20.49 3.56 -5.02
C LEU A 407 -19.66 3.21 -3.76
N ASN A 408 -18.92 4.18 -3.22
CA ASN A 408 -18.42 4.15 -1.84
C ASN A 408 -19.43 4.92 -0.99
N ALA A 409 -20.37 4.23 -0.33
CA ALA A 409 -21.54 4.90 0.25
C ALA A 409 -21.18 5.68 1.52
N THR A 410 -21.77 6.86 1.71
CA THR A 410 -21.45 7.73 2.86
C THR A 410 -21.65 7.02 4.21
N ALA A 411 -22.63 6.12 4.30
CA ALA A 411 -22.87 5.29 5.49
C ALA A 411 -21.72 4.32 5.81
N GLU A 412 -21.09 3.75 4.78
CA GLU A 412 -19.92 2.85 4.90
C GLU A 412 -18.65 3.66 5.23
N MET A 413 -18.60 4.90 4.76
CA MET A 413 -17.46 5.81 4.94
C MET A 413 -17.42 6.53 6.31
N PHE A 414 -18.51 6.58 7.08
CA PHE A 414 -18.53 7.25 8.38
C PHE A 414 -17.63 6.58 9.46
N PRO A 415 -17.68 5.24 9.66
CA PRO A 415 -16.98 4.59 10.78
C PRO A 415 -15.47 4.75 10.82
N ILE A 416 -14.80 4.93 9.67
CA ILE A 416 -13.34 5.13 9.62
C ILE A 416 -12.87 6.39 10.38
N SER A 417 -13.81 7.32 10.67
CA SER A 417 -13.55 8.57 11.39
C SER A 417 -13.88 8.50 12.89
N TRP A 418 -14.52 7.43 13.37
CA TRP A 418 -14.86 7.27 14.78
C TRP A 418 -13.59 7.11 15.63
N PRO A 419 -13.48 7.73 16.82
CA PRO A 419 -12.30 7.60 17.69
C PRO A 419 -11.92 6.14 18.00
N GLU A 420 -12.91 5.29 18.23
CA GLU A 420 -12.83 3.87 18.56
C GLU A 420 -12.19 3.04 17.43
N ILE A 421 -12.28 3.52 16.20
CA ILE A 421 -11.69 2.91 14.99
C ILE A 421 -10.35 3.60 14.67
N SER A 422 -10.36 4.91 14.56
CA SER A 422 -9.25 5.72 14.03
C SER A 422 -8.06 5.90 14.98
N LYS A 423 -8.25 5.83 16.31
CA LYS A 423 -7.21 6.16 17.30
C LYS A 423 -6.55 4.97 17.98
N LEU A 424 -7.02 3.73 17.76
CA LEU A 424 -6.36 2.57 18.34
C LEU A 424 -5.00 2.29 17.67
N HIS A 425 -4.00 1.97 18.49
CA HIS A 425 -2.66 1.59 18.06
C HIS A 425 -2.63 0.10 17.68
N PRO A 426 -1.99 -0.32 16.57
CA PRO A 426 -2.00 -1.72 16.08
C PRO A 426 -1.49 -2.76 17.09
N PHE A 427 -0.70 -2.35 18.08
CA PHE A 427 -0.16 -3.21 19.13
C PHE A 427 -0.70 -2.84 20.52
N ALA A 428 -1.95 -2.35 20.60
CA ALA A 428 -2.67 -2.22 21.86
C ALA A 428 -3.02 -3.61 22.44
N PRO A 429 -3.11 -3.77 23.78
CA PRO A 429 -3.55 -5.01 24.42
C PRO A 429 -4.91 -5.51 23.91
N THR A 430 -5.05 -6.83 23.75
CA THR A 430 -6.18 -7.49 23.07
C THR A 430 -7.56 -7.18 23.65
N GLU A 431 -7.62 -6.93 24.94
CA GLU A 431 -8.79 -6.54 25.71
C GLU A 431 -9.31 -5.14 25.35
N GLN A 432 -8.45 -4.26 24.83
CA GLN A 432 -8.80 -2.94 24.31
C GLN A 432 -9.28 -3.00 22.84
N THR A 433 -9.07 -4.12 22.15
CA THR A 433 -9.28 -4.25 20.70
C THR A 433 -10.43 -5.21 20.34
N ALA A 434 -11.28 -5.57 21.31
CA ALA A 434 -12.32 -6.60 21.14
C ALA A 434 -13.29 -6.32 19.97
N GLY A 435 -13.73 -5.06 19.78
CA GLY A 435 -14.60 -4.69 18.66
C GLY A 435 -13.92 -4.80 17.29
N TYR A 436 -12.63 -4.47 17.21
CA TYR A 436 -11.85 -4.72 15.99
C TYR A 436 -11.72 -6.21 15.70
N LYS A 437 -11.49 -7.01 16.74
CA LYS A 437 -11.41 -8.47 16.63
C LYS A 437 -12.71 -9.05 16.07
N GLU A 438 -13.86 -8.66 16.63
CA GLU A 438 -15.17 -9.12 16.14
C GLU A 438 -15.39 -8.76 14.65
N ILE A 439 -15.02 -7.53 14.23
CA ILE A 439 -15.12 -7.10 12.84
C ILE A 439 -14.20 -7.93 11.93
N CYS A 440 -12.98 -8.25 12.38
CA CYS A 440 -12.03 -9.07 11.60
C CYS A 440 -12.50 -10.52 11.51
N GLU A 441 -12.87 -11.17 12.62
CA GLU A 441 -13.39 -12.55 12.63
C GLU A 441 -14.64 -12.69 11.75
N GLN A 442 -15.57 -11.72 11.78
CA GLN A 442 -16.74 -11.71 10.89
C GLN A 442 -16.37 -11.57 9.40
N LEU A 443 -15.30 -10.83 9.07
CA LEU A 443 -14.84 -10.68 7.68
C LEU A 443 -14.02 -11.88 7.19
N GLU A 444 -13.22 -12.50 8.06
CA GLU A 444 -12.42 -13.70 7.76
C GLU A 444 -13.32 -14.89 7.40
N ASP A 445 -14.47 -15.06 8.08
CA ASP A 445 -15.50 -16.07 7.77
C ASP A 445 -16.13 -15.90 6.37
N TRP A 446 -15.94 -14.76 5.69
CA TRP A 446 -16.61 -14.44 4.42
C TRP A 446 -15.70 -14.44 3.18
N LEU A 447 -14.36 -14.45 3.31
CA LEU A 447 -13.42 -13.94 2.28
C LEU A 447 -12.10 -14.74 2.16
N ALA A 448 -11.69 -15.24 0.96
CA ALA A 448 -10.45 -16.05 0.88
C ALA A 448 -9.80 -16.35 -0.54
N VAL A 449 -8.43 -16.29 -0.81
CA VAL A 449 -7.48 -17.44 -1.30
C VAL A 449 -6.34 -17.17 -2.60
N CYS A 450 -5.65 -17.67 -3.80
CA CYS A 450 -5.16 -18.77 -4.90
C CYS A 450 -3.98 -18.48 -6.12
N LEU A 451 -3.88 -19.11 -7.41
CA LEU A 451 -2.80 -19.49 -8.56
C LEU A 451 -3.08 -19.63 -10.28
N ILE A 452 -2.20 -19.55 -11.43
CA ILE A 452 -2.16 -18.91 -12.95
C ILE A 452 -2.70 -19.47 -14.36
N PRO A 453 -2.81 -18.55 -15.41
CA PRO A 453 -2.42 -18.62 -16.86
C PRO A 453 -1.92 -17.23 -17.46
N THR A 454 -1.87 -17.00 -18.79
CA THR A 454 -1.39 -15.72 -19.38
C THR A 454 -2.33 -14.51 -19.29
N SER A 455 -3.66 -14.71 -19.34
CA SER A 455 -4.66 -13.63 -19.30
C SER A 455 -4.66 -12.84 -17.97
N ALA A 456 -4.21 -13.48 -16.89
CA ALA A 456 -4.17 -12.92 -15.54
C ALA A 456 -3.53 -11.52 -15.46
N HIS A 457 -4.00 -10.71 -14.50
CA HIS A 457 -3.48 -9.36 -14.23
C HIS A 457 -1.98 -9.36 -13.90
N GLY A 458 -1.25 -8.29 -14.23
CA GLY A 458 0.22 -8.27 -14.18
C GLY A 458 0.82 -8.45 -12.78
N THR A 459 0.04 -8.17 -11.73
CA THR A 459 0.35 -8.46 -10.30
C THR A 459 0.65 -9.93 -10.07
N ASN A 460 0.06 -10.81 -10.86
CA ASN A 460 -0.03 -12.24 -10.59
C ASN A 460 1.30 -12.96 -10.89
N PRO A 461 1.89 -12.84 -12.10
CA PRO A 461 3.25 -13.33 -12.34
C PRO A 461 4.31 -12.56 -11.52
N ALA A 462 4.10 -11.26 -11.24
CA ALA A 462 5.02 -10.49 -10.38
C ALA A 462 5.07 -11.02 -8.93
N SER A 463 3.91 -11.35 -8.37
CA SER A 463 3.77 -11.93 -7.03
C SER A 463 4.33 -13.34 -6.96
N ALA A 464 4.12 -14.15 -8.01
CA ALA A 464 4.71 -15.50 -8.11
C ALA A 464 6.25 -15.45 -8.09
N VAL A 465 6.88 -14.55 -8.86
CA VAL A 465 8.35 -14.35 -8.83
C VAL A 465 8.82 -13.86 -7.46
N MET A 466 8.11 -12.90 -6.85
CA MET A 466 8.41 -12.40 -5.50
C MET A 466 8.31 -13.51 -4.42
N ALA A 467 7.39 -14.46 -4.60
CA ALA A 467 7.25 -15.65 -3.77
C ALA A 467 8.16 -16.83 -4.20
N GLY A 468 9.15 -16.60 -5.08
CA GLY A 468 10.19 -17.56 -5.44
C GLY A 468 9.79 -18.60 -6.50
N PHE A 469 8.60 -18.50 -7.09
CA PHE A 469 8.11 -19.47 -8.09
C PHE A 469 8.68 -19.19 -9.48
N ARG A 470 9.04 -20.27 -10.20
CA ARG A 470 9.31 -20.22 -11.64
C ARG A 470 7.99 -20.13 -12.40
N VAL A 471 7.64 -18.93 -12.87
CA VAL A 471 6.42 -18.71 -13.68
C VAL A 471 6.49 -19.53 -14.98
N VAL A 472 5.43 -20.30 -15.24
CA VAL A 472 5.18 -20.97 -16.52
C VAL A 472 3.87 -20.43 -17.09
N SER A 473 3.95 -19.87 -18.29
CA SER A 473 2.79 -19.28 -18.99
C SER A 473 1.93 -20.36 -19.64
N VAL A 474 0.66 -20.47 -19.24
CA VAL A 474 -0.38 -21.27 -19.93
C VAL A 474 -1.14 -20.38 -20.91
N ALA A 475 -1.33 -20.85 -22.15
CA ALA A 475 -1.92 -20.10 -23.24
C ALA A 475 -3.45 -19.93 -23.13
N CYS A 476 -3.98 -19.01 -23.93
CA CYS A 476 -5.41 -18.84 -24.17
C CYS A 476 -5.74 -19.11 -25.64
N LEU A 477 -6.95 -19.60 -25.88
CA LEU A 477 -7.54 -19.80 -27.21
C LEU A 477 -7.94 -18.45 -27.84
N LYS A 478 -8.34 -18.47 -29.13
CA LYS A 478 -8.68 -17.24 -29.88
C LYS A 478 -9.94 -16.52 -29.39
N ASP A 479 -10.82 -17.26 -28.73
CA ASP A 479 -12.05 -16.81 -28.07
C ASP A 479 -11.83 -16.38 -26.60
N GLY A 480 -10.59 -16.49 -26.10
CA GLY A 480 -10.16 -15.93 -24.82
C GLY A 480 -10.20 -16.90 -23.63
N ASP A 481 -10.80 -18.08 -23.78
CA ASP A 481 -10.76 -19.18 -22.80
C ASP A 481 -9.32 -19.74 -22.66
N ILE A 482 -9.00 -20.39 -21.53
CA ILE A 482 -7.71 -21.06 -21.29
C ILE A 482 -7.59 -22.31 -22.18
N ASP A 483 -6.43 -22.48 -22.82
CA ASP A 483 -6.16 -23.66 -23.65
C ASP A 483 -5.93 -24.89 -22.75
N LEU A 484 -6.96 -25.74 -22.65
CA LEU A 484 -6.92 -26.99 -21.88
C LEU A 484 -5.87 -27.99 -22.37
N ALA A 485 -5.50 -27.98 -23.66
CA ALA A 485 -4.49 -28.90 -24.19
C ALA A 485 -3.08 -28.43 -23.80
N ASP A 486 -2.82 -27.12 -23.90
CA ASP A 486 -1.59 -26.50 -23.41
C ASP A 486 -1.46 -26.60 -21.87
N LEU A 487 -2.55 -26.41 -21.13
CA LEU A 487 -2.62 -26.62 -19.68
C LEU A 487 -2.28 -28.06 -19.30
N ARG A 488 -2.92 -29.06 -19.93
CA ARG A 488 -2.64 -30.48 -19.69
C ARG A 488 -1.19 -30.81 -20.01
N ALA A 489 -0.69 -30.44 -21.19
CA ALA A 489 0.69 -30.70 -21.59
C ALA A 489 1.72 -30.07 -20.63
N LYS A 490 1.43 -28.89 -20.07
CA LYS A 490 2.28 -28.23 -19.07
C LYS A 490 2.15 -28.85 -17.68
N ALA A 491 0.98 -29.33 -17.29
CA ALA A 491 0.78 -30.08 -16.05
C ALA A 491 1.50 -31.45 -16.12
N ASP A 492 1.41 -32.17 -17.25
CA ASP A 492 2.17 -33.39 -17.53
C ASP A 492 3.68 -33.14 -17.47
N GLN A 493 4.16 -32.10 -18.18
CA GLN A 493 5.58 -31.69 -18.21
C GLN A 493 6.10 -31.33 -16.80
N HIS A 494 5.27 -30.72 -15.97
CA HIS A 494 5.61 -30.23 -14.63
C HIS A 494 5.06 -31.10 -13.49
N ALA A 495 4.63 -32.34 -13.75
CA ALA A 495 4.01 -33.22 -12.76
C ALA A 495 4.85 -33.54 -11.50
N ARG A 496 6.11 -33.09 -11.44
CA ARG A 496 7.02 -33.20 -10.29
C ARG A 496 7.39 -31.86 -9.64
N ASP A 497 7.15 -30.73 -10.32
CA ASP A 497 7.49 -29.37 -9.86
C ASP A 497 6.33 -28.35 -9.99
N LEU A 498 5.12 -28.82 -10.32
CA LEU A 498 3.87 -28.05 -10.31
C LEU A 498 3.36 -27.85 -8.88
N ALA A 499 3.88 -26.83 -8.22
CA ALA A 499 3.22 -26.31 -7.02
C ALA A 499 2.03 -25.39 -7.36
N ALA A 500 2.23 -24.46 -8.30
CA ALA A 500 1.56 -23.14 -8.25
C ALA A 500 1.79 -22.24 -9.47
N LEU A 501 1.18 -21.02 -9.44
CA LEU A 501 1.20 -19.85 -10.36
C LEU A 501 0.19 -18.69 -9.83
N MET A 502 -0.52 -17.70 -10.49
CA MET A 502 -1.78 -16.82 -10.16
C MET A 502 -2.97 -16.46 -11.25
N VAL A 503 -4.17 -17.13 -11.42
CA VAL A 503 -5.36 -16.93 -12.41
C VAL A 503 -6.48 -15.97 -12.00
N THR A 504 -7.55 -15.75 -12.77
CA THR A 504 -8.72 -14.86 -12.54
C THR A 504 -10.03 -15.53 -13.01
N TYR A 505 -11.17 -15.37 -12.31
CA TYR A 505 -12.50 -15.82 -12.79
C TYR A 505 -13.65 -14.89 -12.32
N PRO A 506 -14.61 -14.50 -13.20
CA PRO A 506 -14.53 -14.60 -14.66
C PRO A 506 -13.23 -13.97 -15.17
N SER A 507 -12.74 -14.46 -16.30
CA SER A 507 -11.40 -14.09 -16.78
C SER A 507 -11.30 -12.58 -17.05
N THR A 508 -10.08 -12.07 -17.13
CA THR A 508 -9.80 -10.67 -17.51
C THR A 508 -10.28 -10.31 -18.93
N HIS A 509 -10.79 -11.27 -19.70
CA HIS A 509 -11.49 -11.03 -20.96
C HIS A 509 -12.99 -10.69 -20.77
N GLY A 510 -13.48 -10.66 -19.53
CA GLY A 510 -14.88 -10.39 -19.19
C GLY A 510 -15.82 -11.58 -19.42
N VAL A 511 -15.33 -12.81 -19.41
CA VAL A 511 -16.12 -14.02 -19.73
C VAL A 511 -16.04 -15.11 -18.66
N PHE A 512 -17.14 -15.86 -18.51
CA PHE A 512 -17.21 -17.05 -17.66
C PHE A 512 -16.74 -18.29 -18.44
N GLU A 513 -15.54 -18.77 -18.13
CA GLU A 513 -14.97 -19.99 -18.74
C GLU A 513 -15.75 -21.23 -18.25
N PRO A 514 -16.45 -21.98 -19.12
CA PRO A 514 -17.30 -23.11 -18.72
C PRO A 514 -16.51 -24.34 -18.28
N THR A 515 -15.18 -24.27 -18.39
CA THR A 515 -14.19 -25.32 -18.12
C THR A 515 -13.52 -25.18 -16.75
N ILE A 516 -13.86 -24.15 -15.95
CA ILE A 516 -13.13 -23.81 -14.72
C ILE A 516 -12.94 -24.99 -13.73
N ARG A 517 -13.93 -25.88 -13.61
CA ARG A 517 -13.81 -27.11 -12.80
C ARG A 517 -12.74 -28.07 -13.35
N GLU A 518 -12.74 -28.31 -14.65
CA GLU A 518 -11.75 -29.16 -15.31
C GLU A 518 -10.34 -28.58 -15.16
N ILE A 519 -10.19 -27.24 -15.20
CA ILE A 519 -8.93 -26.54 -14.94
C ILE A 519 -8.43 -26.82 -13.52
N CYS A 520 -9.31 -26.79 -12.51
CA CYS A 520 -8.98 -27.15 -11.14
C CYS A 520 -8.59 -28.63 -11.03
N ASP A 521 -9.41 -29.53 -11.57
CA ASP A 521 -9.22 -30.97 -11.55
C ASP A 521 -7.87 -31.38 -12.20
N ILE A 522 -7.48 -30.75 -13.31
CA ILE A 522 -6.18 -30.96 -13.98
C ILE A 522 -5.02 -30.57 -13.05
N VAL A 523 -5.12 -29.44 -12.35
CA VAL A 523 -4.06 -28.97 -11.43
C VAL A 523 -3.98 -29.86 -10.19
N HIS A 524 -5.12 -30.27 -9.62
CA HIS A 524 -5.19 -31.19 -8.47
C HIS A 524 -4.65 -32.58 -8.78
N ALA A 525 -4.96 -33.13 -9.97
CA ALA A 525 -4.45 -34.43 -10.41
C ALA A 525 -2.91 -34.47 -10.51
N HIS A 526 -2.27 -33.31 -10.61
CA HIS A 526 -0.82 -33.13 -10.66
C HIS A 526 -0.21 -32.55 -9.36
N GLY A 527 -1.00 -32.47 -8.29
CA GLY A 527 -0.54 -32.03 -6.96
C GLY A 527 -0.44 -30.52 -6.74
N GLY A 528 -0.93 -29.70 -7.68
CA GLY A 528 -0.94 -28.23 -7.58
C GLY A 528 -2.17 -27.66 -6.83
N GLN A 529 -2.28 -26.32 -6.78
CA GLN A 529 -3.17 -25.60 -5.85
C GLN A 529 -3.95 -24.35 -6.38
N VAL A 530 -4.29 -24.21 -7.70
CA VAL A 530 -5.36 -23.35 -8.39
C VAL A 530 -5.43 -21.79 -8.13
N TYR A 531 -6.17 -20.85 -8.87
CA TYR A 531 -6.85 -19.44 -8.72
C TYR A 531 -8.22 -19.34 -8.02
N MET A 532 -8.68 -18.20 -7.50
CA MET A 532 -9.09 -16.99 -8.24
C MET A 532 -8.46 -15.65 -7.82
N ASP A 533 -7.94 -14.89 -8.76
CA ASP A 533 -7.85 -13.44 -8.61
C ASP A 533 -9.30 -12.93 -8.59
N GLY A 534 -9.79 -12.72 -7.38
CA GLY A 534 -11.13 -12.27 -7.08
C GLY A 534 -11.30 -10.76 -7.21
N ALA A 535 -10.40 -10.08 -7.93
CA ALA A 535 -10.69 -8.76 -8.51
C ALA A 535 -12.07 -8.73 -9.19
N ASN A 536 -12.37 -9.79 -9.94
CA ASN A 536 -13.57 -9.92 -10.75
C ASN A 536 -14.77 -10.55 -9.99
N MET A 537 -14.69 -10.66 -8.65
CA MET A 537 -15.76 -11.24 -7.81
C MET A 537 -17.07 -10.44 -7.83
N ASN A 538 -17.09 -9.20 -8.34
CA ASN A 538 -18.35 -8.47 -8.52
C ASN A 538 -19.31 -9.16 -9.50
N ALA A 539 -18.82 -10.09 -10.33
CA ALA A 539 -19.65 -10.97 -11.16
C ALA A 539 -20.10 -12.27 -10.44
N GLN A 540 -19.61 -12.57 -9.23
CA GLN A 540 -19.80 -13.87 -8.57
C GLN A 540 -20.68 -13.83 -7.32
N VAL A 541 -20.65 -12.76 -6.52
CA VAL A 541 -21.23 -12.77 -5.16
C VAL A 541 -22.73 -13.13 -5.21
N GLY A 542 -23.13 -14.14 -4.43
CA GLY A 542 -24.51 -14.64 -4.40
C GLY A 542 -24.94 -15.48 -5.62
N LEU A 543 -24.07 -15.67 -6.62
CA LEU A 543 -24.32 -16.45 -7.84
C LEU A 543 -23.47 -17.73 -7.90
N CYS A 544 -22.19 -17.64 -7.52
CA CYS A 544 -21.28 -18.78 -7.39
C CYS A 544 -20.17 -18.48 -6.35
N ARG A 545 -19.38 -19.49 -5.97
CA ARG A 545 -18.29 -19.35 -4.99
C ARG A 545 -17.06 -20.16 -5.43
N PRO A 546 -15.84 -19.61 -5.38
CA PRO A 546 -14.60 -20.28 -5.78
C PRO A 546 -14.42 -21.71 -5.24
N GLY A 547 -14.61 -21.89 -3.92
CA GLY A 547 -14.47 -23.20 -3.27
C GLY A 547 -15.48 -24.26 -3.75
N ASP A 548 -16.61 -23.87 -4.33
CA ASP A 548 -17.62 -24.81 -4.86
C ASP A 548 -17.23 -25.40 -6.23
N TYR A 549 -16.12 -24.95 -6.83
CA TYR A 549 -15.68 -25.42 -8.14
C TYR A 549 -14.17 -25.69 -8.25
N GLY A 550 -13.53 -26.01 -7.13
CA GLY A 550 -12.17 -26.58 -7.10
C GLY A 550 -11.05 -25.58 -6.83
N ALA A 551 -11.40 -24.32 -6.55
CA ALA A 551 -10.41 -23.36 -6.08
C ALA A 551 -10.02 -23.70 -4.64
N ASP A 552 -8.81 -24.25 -4.40
CA ASP A 552 -8.26 -24.34 -3.04
C ASP A 552 -8.20 -22.95 -2.40
N VAL A 553 -8.15 -21.91 -3.26
CA VAL A 553 -7.72 -20.55 -2.95
C VAL A 553 -8.61 -19.43 -3.78
N CYS A 554 -8.84 -18.11 -3.49
CA CYS A 554 -9.40 -16.93 -4.26
C CYS A 554 -9.18 -15.45 -3.65
N HIS A 555 -8.07 -14.72 -3.84
CA HIS A 555 -7.84 -13.42 -3.13
C HIS A 555 -8.87 -12.33 -3.51
N LEU A 556 -9.22 -11.41 -2.61
CA LEU A 556 -10.29 -10.43 -2.86
C LEU A 556 -9.82 -8.98 -2.80
N ASN A 557 -10.22 -8.15 -3.78
CA ASN A 557 -10.03 -6.70 -3.72
C ASN A 557 -11.23 -6.03 -3.01
N LEU A 558 -11.09 -5.71 -1.72
CA LEU A 558 -12.12 -4.95 -0.99
C LEU A 558 -12.33 -3.55 -1.58
N HIS A 559 -11.28 -2.99 -2.18
CA HIS A 559 -11.24 -1.72 -2.92
C HIS A 559 -11.69 -1.84 -4.39
N LYS A 560 -12.48 -2.88 -4.69
CA LYS A 560 -13.21 -3.05 -5.96
C LYS A 560 -14.62 -3.57 -5.63
N THR A 561 -14.72 -4.83 -5.20
CA THR A 561 -16.00 -5.53 -5.00
C THR A 561 -16.76 -5.07 -3.75
N PHE A 562 -16.07 -4.56 -2.72
CA PHE A 562 -16.64 -4.32 -1.39
C PHE A 562 -16.42 -2.88 -0.87
N CYS A 563 -16.57 -1.91 -1.79
CA CYS A 563 -16.79 -0.48 -1.53
C CYS A 563 -15.67 0.34 -0.85
N ILE A 564 -14.51 -0.24 -0.49
CA ILE A 564 -13.36 0.58 -0.03
C ILE A 564 -12.97 1.57 -1.16
N PRO A 565 -12.80 2.86 -0.87
CA PRO A 565 -12.60 3.88 -1.90
C PRO A 565 -11.23 3.77 -2.57
N HIS A 566 -11.24 3.93 -3.89
CA HIS A 566 -10.08 3.84 -4.78
C HIS A 566 -8.96 4.84 -4.48
N GLY A 567 -9.27 5.97 -3.83
CA GLY A 567 -8.31 6.87 -3.17
C GLY A 567 -7.27 7.53 -4.09
N GLY A 568 -7.54 7.62 -5.39
CA GLY A 568 -6.57 8.07 -6.39
C GLY A 568 -5.50 7.02 -6.75
N GLY A 569 -5.65 5.77 -6.29
CA GLY A 569 -4.67 4.68 -6.46
C GLY A 569 -4.22 4.05 -5.12
N GLY A 570 -5.05 4.11 -4.09
CA GLY A 570 -4.77 3.65 -2.73
C GLY A 570 -5.50 4.49 -1.67
N PRO A 571 -6.06 3.90 -0.60
CA PRO A 571 -5.71 2.61 -0.02
C PRO A 571 -6.36 1.41 -0.71
N GLY A 572 -5.98 0.22 -0.27
CA GLY A 572 -6.72 -0.99 -0.57
C GLY A 572 -6.37 -2.12 0.40
N MET A 573 -7.39 -2.89 0.80
CA MET A 573 -7.20 -4.19 1.46
C MET A 573 -7.38 -5.32 0.46
N GLY A 574 -6.56 -6.36 0.64
CA GLY A 574 -6.50 -7.56 -0.19
C GLY A 574 -6.50 -8.84 0.64
N PRO A 575 -7.56 -9.12 1.43
CA PRO A 575 -7.62 -10.30 2.28
C PRO A 575 -7.51 -11.59 1.46
N ILE A 576 -6.78 -12.52 2.05
CA ILE A 576 -6.92 -13.95 1.81
C ILE A 576 -7.58 -14.61 3.02
N GLY A 577 -7.91 -15.87 2.83
CA GLY A 577 -8.27 -16.91 3.78
C GLY A 577 -7.69 -18.18 3.17
N VAL A 578 -8.18 -19.38 3.53
CA VAL A 578 -7.56 -20.69 3.15
C VAL A 578 -8.60 -21.81 3.08
N ALA A 579 -8.54 -22.69 2.07
CA ALA A 579 -9.13 -24.02 2.19
C ALA A 579 -8.52 -24.72 3.41
N LYS A 580 -9.27 -25.66 4.02
CA LYS A 580 -8.99 -26.13 5.38
C LYS A 580 -7.57 -26.69 5.59
N HIS A 581 -6.97 -27.30 4.57
CA HIS A 581 -5.60 -27.83 4.61
C HIS A 581 -4.51 -26.74 4.55
N LEU A 582 -4.84 -25.53 4.08
CA LEU A 582 -3.93 -24.37 4.03
C LEU A 582 -4.05 -23.45 5.26
N VAL A 583 -5.07 -23.62 6.13
CA VAL A 583 -5.23 -22.91 7.43
C VAL A 583 -3.95 -22.85 8.28
N PRO A 584 -3.17 -23.93 8.43
CA PRO A 584 -1.93 -23.88 9.22
C PRO A 584 -0.90 -22.89 8.67
N PHE A 585 -0.88 -22.65 7.36
CA PHE A 585 0.17 -21.88 6.68
C PHE A 585 -0.18 -20.40 6.48
N LEU A 586 -1.30 -19.91 7.02
CA LEU A 586 -1.63 -18.48 6.99
C LEU A 586 -0.49 -17.62 7.58
N PRO A 587 -0.31 -16.38 7.10
CA PRO A 587 0.64 -15.44 7.67
C PRO A 587 0.48 -15.34 9.20
N SER A 588 1.59 -15.42 9.92
CA SER A 588 1.63 -15.07 11.34
C SER A 588 1.35 -13.57 11.49
N ALA A 589 0.50 -13.20 12.45
CA ALA A 589 0.31 -11.80 12.82
C ALA A 589 1.65 -11.13 13.14
N ALA A 590 1.85 -9.89 12.68
CA ALA A 590 2.97 -9.07 13.10
C ALA A 590 2.91 -8.84 14.62
N ASN A 591 4.05 -8.87 15.30
CA ASN A 591 4.13 -8.66 16.75
C ASN A 591 5.29 -7.72 17.10
N ILE A 592 5.10 -6.93 18.16
CA ILE A 592 6.08 -6.01 18.72
C ILE A 592 6.95 -6.65 19.83
N ASP A 593 6.50 -7.77 20.40
CA ASP A 593 7.30 -8.60 21.30
C ASP A 593 8.43 -9.29 20.54
N HIS A 594 9.65 -9.22 21.07
CA HIS A 594 10.88 -9.75 20.47
C HIS A 594 10.96 -11.30 20.36
N ARG A 595 9.84 -12.01 20.54
CA ARG A 595 9.75 -13.44 20.26
C ARG A 595 9.51 -13.61 18.77
N ILE A 596 10.62 -13.91 18.08
CA ILE A 596 10.71 -14.39 16.69
C ILE A 596 9.40 -15.07 16.28
N SER A 597 8.76 -14.59 15.21
CA SER A 597 7.62 -15.29 14.62
C SER A 597 8.08 -16.70 14.25
N ASN A 598 7.46 -17.74 14.84
CA ASN A 598 7.86 -19.13 14.60
C ASN A 598 7.49 -19.55 13.17
N ILE A 599 8.39 -19.23 12.25
CA ILE A 599 8.39 -19.51 10.80
C ILE A 599 8.55 -21.03 10.50
N GLU A 600 8.66 -21.85 11.55
CA GLU A 600 8.72 -23.32 11.48
C GLU A 600 7.36 -23.94 11.13
N ASP A 601 6.25 -23.37 11.64
CA ASP A 601 4.88 -23.87 11.38
C ASP A 601 4.01 -22.93 10.50
N ARG A 602 4.39 -21.65 10.35
CA ARG A 602 3.62 -20.66 9.57
C ARG A 602 4.46 -19.92 8.52
N VAL A 603 3.79 -19.34 7.52
CA VAL A 603 4.35 -18.22 6.76
C VAL A 603 4.51 -17.03 7.72
N GLY A 604 5.62 -16.28 7.63
CA GLY A 604 5.84 -15.10 8.46
C GLY A 604 4.91 -13.93 8.12
N PRO A 605 5.02 -12.77 8.80
CA PRO A 605 4.16 -11.63 8.52
C PRO A 605 4.45 -11.04 7.13
N VAL A 606 3.39 -10.64 6.43
CA VAL A 606 3.46 -10.06 5.07
C VAL A 606 3.18 -8.54 5.04
N ALA A 607 2.79 -7.98 6.18
CA ALA A 607 2.51 -6.56 6.41
C ALA A 607 3.01 -6.14 7.80
N ALA A 608 3.17 -4.84 8.04
CA ALA A 608 3.68 -4.28 9.29
C ALA A 608 2.72 -4.42 10.48
N ALA A 609 1.41 -4.43 10.23
CA ALA A 609 0.37 -4.53 11.26
C ALA A 609 -0.41 -5.85 11.16
N PRO A 610 -0.94 -6.41 12.26
CA PRO A 610 -1.59 -7.73 12.30
C PRO A 610 -2.69 -7.92 11.25
N TYR A 611 -3.58 -6.92 11.13
CA TYR A 611 -4.72 -6.89 10.22
C TYR A 611 -4.52 -5.86 9.07
N GLY A 612 -3.27 -5.48 8.80
CA GLY A 612 -2.93 -4.47 7.79
C GLY A 612 -3.62 -3.13 8.04
N SER A 613 -4.37 -2.65 7.05
CA SER A 613 -5.13 -1.39 7.14
C SER A 613 -6.50 -1.62 7.80
N ALA A 614 -6.50 -1.93 9.10
CA ALA A 614 -7.68 -2.40 9.81
C ALA A 614 -8.87 -1.41 9.79
N SER A 615 -8.64 -0.11 9.93
CA SER A 615 -9.73 0.88 10.05
C SER A 615 -10.71 0.92 8.88
N ILE A 616 -10.24 0.65 7.65
CA ILE A 616 -11.06 0.66 6.43
C ILE A 616 -11.83 -0.65 6.21
N LEU A 617 -11.58 -1.70 7.00
CA LEU A 617 -12.39 -2.93 6.98
C LEU A 617 -13.85 -2.68 7.38
N THR A 618 -14.10 -1.63 8.18
CA THR A 618 -15.44 -1.17 8.56
C THR A 618 -16.33 -0.82 7.36
N ILE A 619 -15.75 -0.36 6.25
CA ILE A 619 -16.48 -0.01 5.01
C ILE A 619 -17.09 -1.27 4.39
N THR A 620 -16.28 -2.31 4.19
CA THR A 620 -16.72 -3.61 3.67
C THR A 620 -17.71 -4.30 4.62
N TRP A 621 -17.47 -4.22 5.93
CA TRP A 621 -18.40 -4.74 6.94
C TRP A 621 -19.77 -4.05 6.83
N MET A 622 -19.80 -2.71 6.73
CA MET A 622 -21.03 -1.94 6.53
C MET A 622 -21.75 -2.32 5.23
N TYR A 623 -21.05 -2.41 4.10
CA TYR A 623 -21.62 -2.82 2.82
C TYR A 623 -22.32 -4.18 2.91
N ILE A 624 -21.61 -5.21 3.39
CA ILE A 624 -22.14 -6.57 3.51
C ILE A 624 -23.34 -6.62 4.47
N ARG A 625 -23.26 -5.91 5.61
CA ARG A 625 -24.32 -5.87 6.63
C ARG A 625 -25.57 -5.09 6.21
N MET A 626 -25.43 -4.06 5.36
CA MET A 626 -26.57 -3.29 4.83
C MET A 626 -27.23 -3.96 3.62
N MET A 627 -26.44 -4.59 2.75
CA MET A 627 -26.95 -5.25 1.54
C MET A 627 -27.60 -6.61 1.85
N GLY A 628 -27.00 -7.39 2.77
CA GLY A 628 -27.42 -8.77 3.03
C GLY A 628 -27.26 -9.70 1.82
N PRO A 629 -27.64 -10.98 1.93
CA PRO A 629 -27.41 -11.97 0.87
C PRO A 629 -28.14 -11.62 -0.44
N GLU A 630 -29.41 -11.22 -0.37
CA GLU A 630 -30.20 -10.87 -1.56
C GLU A 630 -29.72 -9.57 -2.22
N GLY A 631 -29.33 -8.55 -1.43
CA GLY A 631 -28.78 -7.30 -1.97
C GLY A 631 -27.42 -7.51 -2.66
N LEU A 632 -26.53 -8.29 -2.03
CA LEU A 632 -25.23 -8.65 -2.61
C LEU A 632 -25.37 -9.47 -3.90
N LYS A 633 -26.27 -10.47 -3.91
CA LYS A 633 -26.62 -11.21 -5.12
C LYS A 633 -27.16 -10.28 -6.20
N ARG A 634 -28.07 -9.37 -5.84
CA ARG A 634 -28.68 -8.42 -6.77
C ARG A 634 -27.67 -7.43 -7.35
N ALA A 635 -26.64 -7.05 -6.59
CA ALA A 635 -25.51 -6.28 -7.10
C ALA A 635 -24.82 -7.02 -8.25
N SER A 636 -24.42 -8.28 -8.07
CA SER A 636 -23.81 -9.07 -9.14
C SER A 636 -24.73 -9.29 -10.36
N GLU A 637 -26.03 -9.52 -10.15
CA GLU A 637 -27.01 -9.58 -11.25
C GLU A 637 -27.05 -8.27 -12.06
N VAL A 638 -27.03 -7.11 -11.41
CA VAL A 638 -27.14 -5.80 -12.07
C VAL A 638 -25.81 -5.37 -12.70
N ALA A 639 -24.65 -5.70 -12.12
CA ALA A 639 -23.35 -5.47 -12.74
C ALA A 639 -23.22 -6.23 -14.07
N ILE A 640 -23.63 -7.50 -14.11
CA ILE A 640 -23.67 -8.32 -15.34
C ILE A 640 -24.69 -7.75 -16.35
N LEU A 641 -25.87 -7.33 -15.88
CA LEU A 641 -26.89 -6.71 -16.74
C LEU A 641 -26.39 -5.42 -17.40
N ASN A 642 -25.77 -4.52 -16.63
CA ASN A 642 -25.25 -3.24 -17.11
C ASN A 642 -24.13 -3.43 -18.14
N ALA A 643 -23.20 -4.37 -17.90
CA ALA A 643 -22.13 -4.69 -18.84
C ALA A 643 -22.65 -5.30 -20.15
N ASN A 644 -23.60 -6.23 -20.07
CA ASN A 644 -24.27 -6.78 -21.26
C ASN A 644 -25.10 -5.72 -22.00
N TYR A 645 -25.67 -4.74 -21.30
CA TYR A 645 -26.39 -3.62 -21.90
C TYR A 645 -25.46 -2.74 -22.75
N ILE A 646 -24.32 -2.30 -22.19
CA ILE A 646 -23.31 -1.54 -22.93
C ILE A 646 -22.76 -2.37 -24.10
N ALA A 647 -22.36 -3.62 -23.84
CA ALA A 647 -21.84 -4.52 -24.87
C ALA A 647 -22.82 -4.65 -26.05
N LYS A 648 -24.14 -4.74 -25.78
CA LYS A 648 -25.15 -4.86 -26.83
C LYS A 648 -25.49 -3.54 -27.54
N ARG A 649 -25.32 -2.39 -26.89
CA ARG A 649 -25.43 -1.06 -27.53
C ARG A 649 -24.23 -0.75 -28.43
N LEU A 650 -23.02 -1.15 -28.04
CA LEU A 650 -21.78 -0.82 -28.76
C LEU A 650 -21.39 -1.84 -29.85
N GLU A 651 -21.83 -3.10 -29.76
CA GLU A 651 -21.52 -4.17 -30.73
C GLU A 651 -21.65 -3.78 -32.23
N PRO A 652 -22.63 -2.97 -32.69
CA PRO A 652 -22.73 -2.57 -34.10
C PRO A 652 -21.62 -1.61 -34.58
N TYR A 653 -20.87 -1.01 -33.66
CA TYR A 653 -19.88 0.06 -33.89
C TYR A 653 -18.47 -0.41 -33.52
N PHE A 654 -18.34 -1.04 -32.34
CA PHE A 654 -17.09 -1.60 -31.85
C PHE A 654 -17.30 -3.09 -31.55
N PRO A 655 -16.65 -4.01 -32.29
CA PRO A 655 -16.81 -5.44 -32.07
C PRO A 655 -16.45 -5.83 -30.63
N VAL A 656 -17.37 -6.49 -29.94
CA VAL A 656 -17.12 -7.03 -28.60
C VAL A 656 -16.24 -8.28 -28.76
N LEU A 657 -14.99 -8.18 -28.33
CA LEU A 657 -13.90 -9.08 -28.73
C LEU A 657 -14.03 -10.51 -28.18
N PHE A 658 -14.56 -10.65 -26.96
CA PHE A 658 -14.73 -11.94 -26.30
C PHE A 658 -16.15 -12.06 -25.72
N LYS A 659 -16.72 -13.27 -25.81
CA LYS A 659 -18.08 -13.60 -25.35
C LYS A 659 -18.14 -15.05 -24.91
N GLY A 660 -18.86 -15.33 -23.83
CA GLY A 660 -19.18 -16.72 -23.44
C GLY A 660 -20.11 -17.40 -24.45
N LYS A 661 -20.28 -18.72 -24.33
CA LYS A 661 -20.99 -19.61 -25.29
C LYS A 661 -22.43 -19.22 -25.68
N HIS A 662 -23.06 -18.29 -24.96
CA HIS A 662 -24.40 -17.77 -25.27
C HIS A 662 -24.40 -16.32 -25.80
N GLY A 663 -23.25 -15.78 -26.22
CA GLY A 663 -23.11 -14.43 -26.77
C GLY A 663 -23.14 -13.30 -25.73
N LEU A 664 -22.99 -13.65 -24.46
CA LEU A 664 -23.02 -12.76 -23.30
C LEU A 664 -21.63 -12.57 -22.68
N VAL A 665 -21.47 -11.47 -21.93
CA VAL A 665 -20.30 -11.17 -21.09
C VAL A 665 -20.65 -11.31 -19.61
N ALA A 666 -19.65 -11.18 -18.73
CA ALA A 666 -19.82 -11.09 -17.28
C ALA A 666 -20.07 -9.62 -16.86
N HIS A 667 -19.41 -9.12 -15.81
CA HIS A 667 -19.50 -7.74 -15.32
C HIS A 667 -18.73 -6.69 -16.16
N GLU A 668 -17.96 -7.11 -17.16
CA GLU A 668 -17.13 -6.23 -18.00
C GLU A 668 -17.08 -6.76 -19.43
N CYS A 669 -16.77 -5.89 -20.40
CA CYS A 669 -16.59 -6.29 -21.80
C CYS A 669 -15.37 -5.61 -22.44
N ILE A 670 -14.75 -6.27 -23.42
CA ILE A 670 -13.70 -5.68 -24.25
C ILE A 670 -14.28 -5.31 -25.62
N VAL A 671 -14.11 -4.07 -26.03
CA VAL A 671 -14.44 -3.58 -27.37
C VAL A 671 -13.17 -3.38 -28.20
N ASP A 672 -13.20 -3.83 -29.46
CA ASP A 672 -12.07 -3.77 -30.37
C ASP A 672 -12.04 -2.46 -31.16
N LEU A 673 -10.89 -1.78 -31.10
CA LEU A 673 -10.61 -0.56 -31.86
C LEU A 673 -9.44 -0.75 -32.85
N ARG A 674 -8.78 -1.92 -32.85
CA ARG A 674 -7.50 -2.15 -33.58
C ARG A 674 -7.64 -1.98 -35.09
N GLN A 675 -8.84 -2.14 -35.65
CA GLN A 675 -9.17 -1.87 -37.04
C GLN A 675 -8.97 -0.40 -37.44
N TRP A 676 -9.12 0.55 -36.53
CA TRP A 676 -9.02 2.00 -36.82
C TRP A 676 -7.57 2.49 -36.99
N LYS A 677 -6.60 1.66 -36.61
CA LYS A 677 -5.16 1.92 -36.80
C LYS A 677 -4.78 2.14 -38.26
N THR A 678 -5.54 1.58 -39.22
CA THR A 678 -5.31 1.83 -40.66
C THR A 678 -5.76 3.21 -41.12
N ALA A 679 -6.64 3.89 -40.37
CA ALA A 679 -6.99 5.29 -40.55
C ALA A 679 -6.08 6.24 -39.74
N GLY A 680 -5.06 5.71 -39.05
CA GLY A 680 -4.15 6.49 -38.21
C GLY A 680 -4.69 6.83 -36.81
N ILE A 681 -5.79 6.20 -36.38
CA ILE A 681 -6.42 6.42 -35.07
C ILE A 681 -6.04 5.28 -34.13
N GLU A 682 -5.51 5.61 -32.95
CA GLU A 682 -5.17 4.65 -31.90
C GLU A 682 -6.24 4.66 -30.77
N VAL A 683 -6.16 3.69 -29.86
CA VAL A 683 -7.10 3.60 -28.73
C VAL A 683 -6.92 4.77 -27.74
N GLU A 684 -5.70 5.31 -27.65
CA GLU A 684 -5.37 6.50 -26.86
C GLU A 684 -6.12 7.75 -27.34
N ASP A 685 -6.38 7.91 -28.65
CA ASP A 685 -7.09 9.07 -29.19
C ASP A 685 -8.55 9.08 -28.72
N VAL A 686 -9.23 7.93 -28.80
CA VAL A 686 -10.59 7.75 -28.26
C VAL A 686 -10.60 7.94 -26.73
N ALA A 687 -9.54 7.49 -26.04
CA ALA A 687 -9.41 7.69 -24.59
C ALA A 687 -9.24 9.16 -24.19
N LYS A 688 -8.63 10.01 -25.03
CA LYS A 688 -8.62 11.47 -24.83
C LYS A 688 -9.94 12.10 -25.25
N ARG A 689 -10.52 11.68 -26.38
CA ARG A 689 -11.77 12.25 -26.90
C ARG A 689 -12.94 12.08 -25.93
N LEU A 690 -13.00 10.98 -25.18
CA LEU A 690 -13.99 10.76 -24.12
C LEU A 690 -13.98 11.86 -23.02
N MET A 691 -12.86 12.56 -22.81
CA MET A 691 -12.78 13.66 -21.85
C MET A 691 -13.65 14.84 -22.26
N ASP A 692 -13.74 15.14 -23.56
CA ASP A 692 -14.60 16.19 -24.12
C ASP A 692 -16.09 15.88 -23.93
N TYR A 693 -16.45 14.59 -23.85
CA TYR A 693 -17.79 14.09 -23.52
C TYR A 693 -18.05 14.01 -22.01
N GLY A 694 -17.08 14.41 -21.18
CA GLY A 694 -17.17 14.42 -19.72
C GLY A 694 -17.00 13.05 -19.07
N PHE A 695 -16.28 12.13 -19.70
CA PHE A 695 -15.98 10.79 -19.17
C PHE A 695 -14.49 10.55 -18.95
N HIS A 696 -14.15 9.80 -17.91
CA HIS A 696 -12.86 9.12 -17.83
C HIS A 696 -12.89 7.91 -18.74
N ALA A 697 -11.80 7.66 -19.48
CA ALA A 697 -11.72 6.50 -20.36
C ALA A 697 -11.87 5.15 -19.59
N PRO A 698 -12.37 4.09 -20.24
CA PRO A 698 -12.26 2.71 -19.75
C PRO A 698 -10.80 2.26 -19.56
N THR A 699 -10.59 1.01 -19.17
CA THR A 699 -9.24 0.44 -19.07
C THR A 699 -8.65 0.27 -20.47
N VAL A 700 -7.56 0.97 -20.77
CA VAL A 700 -6.96 1.07 -22.12
C VAL A 700 -5.82 0.07 -22.29
N SER A 701 -5.78 -0.62 -23.45
CA SER A 701 -4.68 -1.49 -23.88
C SER A 701 -4.34 -2.67 -22.94
N PHE A 702 -5.25 -3.03 -22.03
CA PHE A 702 -5.15 -4.21 -21.15
C PHE A 702 -6.52 -4.90 -21.04
N PRO A 703 -6.58 -6.26 -21.07
CA PRO A 703 -5.49 -7.22 -21.30
C PRO A 703 -4.99 -7.27 -22.76
N VAL A 704 -5.75 -6.71 -23.72
CA VAL A 704 -5.37 -6.69 -25.14
C VAL A 704 -4.97 -5.27 -25.56
N ALA A 705 -3.75 -5.12 -26.08
CA ALA A 705 -3.25 -3.84 -26.59
C ALA A 705 -4.10 -3.31 -27.76
N GLY A 706 -4.39 -2.01 -27.77
CA GLY A 706 -5.25 -1.36 -28.79
C GLY A 706 -6.75 -1.57 -28.58
N THR A 707 -7.19 -1.98 -27.39
CA THR A 707 -8.63 -2.20 -27.06
C THR A 707 -9.03 -1.46 -25.79
N MET A 708 -10.34 -1.32 -25.55
CA MET A 708 -10.89 -0.78 -24.31
C MET A 708 -11.66 -1.84 -23.55
N MET A 709 -11.42 -1.96 -22.25
CA MET A 709 -12.16 -2.83 -21.33
C MET A 709 -13.04 -2.01 -20.39
N ILE A 710 -14.34 -2.28 -20.45
CA ILE A 710 -15.42 -1.44 -19.92
C ILE A 710 -16.15 -2.20 -18.81
N GLU A 711 -16.14 -1.67 -17.58
CA GLU A 711 -16.87 -2.20 -16.42
C GLU A 711 -17.76 -1.09 -15.83
N PRO A 712 -19.09 -1.10 -16.03
CA PRO A 712 -20.00 -0.07 -15.52
C PRO A 712 -20.42 -0.27 -14.05
N THR A 713 -20.19 -1.45 -13.47
CA THR A 713 -20.72 -1.87 -12.15
C THR A 713 -22.24 -1.86 -12.03
N GLU A 714 -22.74 -2.22 -10.85
CA GLU A 714 -24.16 -2.17 -10.49
C GLU A 714 -24.65 -0.78 -10.04
N SER A 715 -23.74 0.14 -9.73
CA SER A 715 -24.08 1.43 -9.09
C SER A 715 -24.62 2.46 -10.09
N GLU A 716 -24.30 2.29 -11.37
CA GLU A 716 -24.57 3.30 -12.40
C GLU A 716 -26.00 3.17 -12.97
N PRO A 717 -26.78 4.25 -13.00
CA PRO A 717 -28.14 4.23 -13.52
C PRO A 717 -28.14 4.16 -15.05
N LYS A 718 -29.18 3.56 -15.64
CA LYS A 718 -29.28 3.36 -17.10
C LYS A 718 -28.96 4.61 -17.94
N HIS A 719 -29.38 5.80 -17.50
CA HIS A 719 -29.13 7.04 -18.25
C HIS A 719 -27.65 7.41 -18.34
N GLU A 720 -26.80 7.00 -17.39
CA GLU A 720 -25.35 7.21 -17.43
C GLU A 720 -24.69 6.19 -18.38
N LEU A 721 -25.18 4.95 -18.38
CA LEU A 721 -24.80 3.93 -19.37
C LEU A 721 -25.16 4.39 -20.79
N ASP A 722 -26.35 4.99 -20.97
CA ASP A 722 -26.78 5.58 -22.25
C ASP A 722 -25.86 6.73 -22.65
N ARG A 723 -25.60 7.72 -21.78
CA ARG A 723 -24.67 8.82 -22.06
C ARG A 723 -23.31 8.34 -22.52
N PHE A 724 -22.75 7.32 -21.86
CA PHE A 724 -21.47 6.74 -22.26
C PHE A 724 -21.55 6.00 -23.60
N CYS A 725 -22.61 5.24 -23.85
CA CYS A 725 -22.83 4.59 -25.14
C CYS A 725 -22.99 5.61 -26.28
N ASP A 726 -23.77 6.66 -26.06
CA ASP A 726 -24.02 7.72 -27.03
C ASP A 726 -22.75 8.53 -27.32
N ALA A 727 -21.89 8.75 -26.31
CA ALA A 727 -20.56 9.33 -26.50
C ALA A 727 -19.66 8.43 -27.37
N MET A 728 -19.53 7.13 -27.05
CA MET A 728 -18.75 6.18 -27.86
C MET A 728 -19.27 6.08 -29.31
N ILE A 729 -20.59 6.07 -29.51
CA ILE A 729 -21.24 6.05 -30.83
C ILE A 729 -20.99 7.36 -31.59
N SER A 730 -20.99 8.50 -30.90
CA SER A 730 -20.62 9.78 -31.51
C SER A 730 -19.16 9.80 -31.94
N ILE A 731 -18.24 9.24 -31.14
CA ILE A 731 -16.82 9.14 -31.49
C ILE A 731 -16.61 8.18 -32.66
N HIS A 732 -17.38 7.08 -32.77
CA HIS A 732 -17.36 6.22 -33.97
C HIS A 732 -17.65 7.01 -35.24
N ALA A 733 -18.64 7.91 -35.23
CA ALA A 733 -18.96 8.75 -36.39
C ALA A 733 -17.84 9.77 -36.72
N GLU A 734 -17.08 10.24 -35.72
CA GLU A 734 -15.87 11.04 -35.95
C GLU A 734 -14.74 10.20 -36.58
N MET A 735 -14.58 8.94 -36.15
CA MET A 735 -13.60 8.00 -36.71
C MET A 735 -13.95 7.60 -38.16
N GLU A 736 -15.23 7.36 -38.45
CA GLU A 736 -15.73 7.13 -39.82
C GLU A 736 -15.43 8.31 -40.75
N ALA A 737 -15.65 9.55 -40.28
CA ALA A 737 -15.40 10.76 -41.05
C ALA A 737 -13.90 11.07 -41.29
N ILE A 738 -13.00 10.38 -40.59
CA ILE A 738 -11.54 10.42 -40.84
C ILE A 738 -11.11 9.29 -41.80
N ALA A 739 -11.85 8.18 -41.81
CA ALA A 739 -11.54 7.00 -42.63
C ALA A 739 -12.16 7.01 -44.05
N SER A 740 -13.06 7.96 -44.33
CA SER A 740 -13.80 8.12 -45.60
C SER A 740 -13.14 9.08 -46.60
#